data_AF-A0A7S4A0E9-F1
#
_entry.id   AF-A0A7S4A0E9-F1
#
_cell.length_a   1.000
_cell.length_b   1.000
_cell.length_c   1.000
_cell.angle_alpha   90.00
_cell.angle_beta   90.00
_cell.angle_gamma   90.00
#
_symmetry.space_group_name_H-M   'P 1'
#
loop_
_entity.id
_entity.type
_entity.pdbx_description
1 polymer ?
#
loop_
_entity_poly.entity_id
_entity_poly.type
_entity_poly.pdbx_seq_one_letter_code
_entity_poly.pdbx_strand_id
1 'polypeptide(L)'
;GGDDDPIGLGQMGGCPHSVAFYATPENDLDGDGVEDAAAEGDCCINGYGASFADSSCGNTLAEVTANCCWSPFVARYSIQPDGENQNAFDCVSFISEEDCNALGALWSDDSQMAGQCQHSADATTDDNSAATDDNVPATTTNWGSGAGWCYSSLDREIGSATGDDCWALCEATYGASLVAVDWNGASECYCQSACECLMDVGDSDGYLMTVDSITALPDECPASYNDEDDGSSWCGDRRDCNAPAAYSSLTVNDDNEPLYVQSTGFPAALRAGAETGVDLTRSMLGTASDTRIYLLEPNGADDVYSALIDDYCQFVGYDWSECGDSERSAAQSGGGQYYLSGKESCVCGEYTYAGAPMFMMPSTSDDATMVAERAIHEYTHVVQKASGGPMADWLMEGGAVFNECWLGPELTGSYYSSFSQCFQYGGGGGGILNNVRQLYLDDPTVPWFTLWANDRCCGDDCPSTHGEGQGMQDRYIYYDLGAFAVAMAITRADAKFGRGGAATIHDFWTSAERGFWRRTDIPYGPIDHVNGWPSDVPEGSGWRGALAAFLGDATTADFYASVEATIVSDGVVATTAELLAAISGTLSDAAVAAAAQTQTDFTTCEWSTAARTACNEGLGCGVAATAPPTPTPAASDAATAPALA
;
A
#
# COMPACT_ATOMS: atom_id res chain seq x y z
N GLY A 1 -41.94 -35.14 -45.17
CA GLY A 1 -42.71 -34.19 -45.98
C GLY A 1 -42.06 -32.86 -45.73
N GLY A 2 -41.22 -32.38 -46.62
CA GLY A 2 -41.41 -32.26 -48.08
C GLY A 2 -41.35 -30.75 -48.30
N ASP A 3 -40.18 -30.27 -48.72
CA ASP A 3 -39.94 -29.76 -50.08
C ASP A 3 -40.51 -28.31 -50.16
N ASP A 4 -39.77 -27.25 -50.50
CA ASP A 4 -39.04 -27.04 -51.74
C ASP A 4 -38.03 -25.89 -51.58
N ASP A 5 -36.77 -26.14 -51.93
CA ASP A 5 -35.97 -25.19 -52.72
C ASP A 5 -36.40 -25.41 -54.18
N PRO A 6 -36.40 -24.39 -55.09
CA PRO A 6 -35.18 -24.25 -55.90
C PRO A 6 -34.92 -22.90 -56.61
N ILE A 7 -33.76 -22.89 -57.26
CA ILE A 7 -33.35 -22.18 -58.50
C ILE A 7 -32.73 -20.79 -58.37
N GLY A 8 -31.40 -20.79 -58.40
CA GLY A 8 -30.61 -19.65 -58.87
C GLY A 8 -30.63 -19.50 -60.39
N LEU A 9 -30.48 -18.25 -60.83
CA LEU A 9 -30.01 -17.88 -62.17
C LEU A 9 -28.98 -16.76 -62.01
N GLY A 10 -27.71 -17.11 -62.19
CA GLY A 10 -26.67 -16.13 -62.48
C GLY A 10 -26.68 -15.77 -63.96
N GLN A 11 -26.21 -14.57 -64.31
CA GLN A 11 -25.21 -14.41 -65.38
C GLN A 11 -24.56 -13.01 -65.37
N MET A 12 -23.26 -13.02 -65.00
CA MET A 12 -22.11 -12.33 -65.60
C MET A 12 -22.13 -10.83 -65.92
N GLY A 13 -21.13 -10.13 -65.38
CA GLY A 13 -20.36 -9.14 -66.14
C GLY A 13 -19.53 -8.14 -65.33
N GLY A 14 -18.26 -8.49 -65.01
CA GLY A 14 -17.17 -7.52 -64.79
C GLY A 14 -16.73 -7.26 -63.33
N CYS A 15 -15.47 -7.62 -63.01
CA CYS A 15 -14.73 -7.25 -61.79
C CYS A 15 -13.65 -6.19 -62.12
N PRO A 16 -12.96 -5.57 -61.15
CA PRO A 16 -13.35 -5.21 -59.77
C PRO A 16 -13.36 -3.67 -59.61
N HIS A 17 -13.94 -3.12 -58.54
CA HIS A 17 -13.37 -2.07 -57.67
C HIS A 17 -14.43 -1.64 -56.65
N SER A 18 -13.98 -1.62 -55.39
CA SER A 18 -14.59 -0.99 -54.20
C SER A 18 -16.07 -1.25 -53.95
N VAL A 19 -16.34 -2.38 -53.29
CA VAL A 19 -17.33 -2.37 -52.21
C VAL A 19 -16.98 -1.18 -51.31
N ALA A 20 -17.90 -0.24 -51.08
CA ALA A 20 -17.78 0.68 -49.97
C ALA A 20 -17.81 -0.19 -48.72
N PHE A 21 -16.63 -0.47 -48.18
CA PHE A 21 -16.52 -0.99 -46.83
C PHE A 21 -17.12 0.10 -45.95
N TYR A 22 -18.11 -0.26 -45.13
CA TYR A 22 -18.41 0.58 -43.98
C TYR A 22 -17.10 0.75 -43.24
N ALA A 23 -16.72 1.99 -43.00
CA ALA A 23 -15.50 2.26 -42.28
C ALA A 23 -15.60 1.61 -40.90
N THR A 24 -14.51 0.96 -40.50
CA THR A 24 -14.41 0.45 -39.14
C THR A 24 -14.12 1.61 -38.21
N PRO A 25 -14.54 1.56 -36.93
CA PRO A 25 -14.21 2.62 -35.96
C PRO A 25 -12.71 2.94 -35.84
N GLU A 26 -11.84 2.02 -36.28
CA GLU A 26 -10.38 2.21 -36.32
C GLU A 26 -9.90 3.14 -37.43
N ASN A 27 -10.71 3.37 -38.48
CA ASN A 27 -10.34 4.16 -39.66
C ASN A 27 -11.39 5.23 -40.02
N ASP A 28 -12.37 5.48 -39.15
CA ASP A 28 -13.41 6.53 -39.25
C ASP A 28 -13.53 7.14 -37.86
N LEU A 29 -12.56 7.99 -37.55
CA LEU A 29 -12.28 8.54 -36.24
C LEU A 29 -13.22 9.70 -35.91
N ASP A 30 -13.78 10.36 -36.93
CA ASP A 30 -14.77 11.43 -36.76
C ASP A 30 -16.22 10.91 -36.73
N GLY A 31 -16.43 9.64 -37.06
CA GLY A 31 -17.70 8.94 -36.97
C GLY A 31 -18.70 9.35 -38.05
N ASP A 32 -18.24 9.90 -39.17
CA ASP A 32 -19.09 10.32 -40.29
C ASP A 32 -19.57 9.13 -41.16
N GLY A 33 -19.05 7.93 -40.90
CA GLY A 33 -19.36 6.69 -41.61
C GLY A 33 -18.48 6.44 -42.84
N VAL A 34 -17.48 7.28 -43.09
CA VAL A 34 -16.53 7.23 -44.20
C VAL A 34 -15.12 7.06 -43.64
N GLU A 35 -14.32 6.23 -44.32
CA GLU A 35 -12.93 6.00 -43.88
C GLU A 35 -12.11 7.29 -44.09
N ASP A 36 -11.47 7.76 -43.02
CA ASP A 36 -10.60 8.93 -43.01
C ASP A 36 -9.45 8.70 -43.99
N ALA A 37 -9.49 9.44 -45.09
CA ALA A 37 -8.44 9.44 -46.10
C ALA A 37 -7.49 10.64 -45.96
N ALA A 38 -7.90 11.67 -45.21
CA ALA A 38 -7.04 12.76 -44.81
C ALA A 38 -5.93 12.26 -43.86
N ALA A 39 -4.86 13.03 -43.68
CA ALA A 39 -3.92 12.79 -42.58
C ALA A 39 -4.41 13.54 -41.33
N GLU A 40 -4.04 13.07 -40.15
CA GLU A 40 -4.34 13.76 -38.88
C GLU A 40 -3.93 15.23 -38.96
N GLY A 41 -4.87 16.14 -38.67
CA GLY A 41 -4.67 17.60 -38.77
C GLY A 41 -5.03 18.22 -40.12
N ASP A 42 -5.42 17.42 -41.13
CA ASP A 42 -5.90 17.87 -42.44
C ASP A 42 -7.39 17.55 -42.65
N CYS A 43 -8.12 18.42 -43.35
CA CYS A 43 -9.52 18.18 -43.72
C CYS A 43 -9.99 18.97 -44.95
N CYS A 44 -11.12 18.51 -45.48
CA CYS A 44 -11.93 19.20 -46.48
C CYS A 44 -12.99 20.09 -45.80
N ILE A 45 -13.12 21.34 -46.24
CA ILE A 45 -13.91 22.37 -45.57
C ILE A 45 -15.00 22.91 -46.51
N ASN A 46 -16.26 22.83 -46.08
CA ASN A 46 -17.41 23.40 -46.78
C ASN A 46 -17.90 24.72 -46.13
N GLY A 47 -17.66 24.90 -44.84
CA GLY A 47 -17.98 26.12 -44.11
C GLY A 47 -17.04 26.30 -42.92
N TYR A 48 -16.59 27.53 -42.67
CA TYR A 48 -15.69 27.85 -41.57
C TYR A 48 -16.12 29.15 -40.89
N GLY A 49 -16.23 29.14 -39.56
CA GLY A 49 -16.53 30.32 -38.74
C GLY A 49 -17.94 30.87 -38.91
N ALA A 50 -18.90 30.06 -39.34
CA ALA A 50 -20.27 30.52 -39.56
C ALA A 50 -20.99 30.73 -38.22
N SER A 51 -21.44 31.95 -37.91
CA SER A 51 -22.11 32.22 -36.64
C SER A 51 -23.49 31.57 -36.59
N PHE A 52 -23.81 30.90 -35.47
CA PHE A 52 -25.17 30.40 -35.21
C PHE A 52 -26.22 31.52 -35.28
N ALA A 53 -25.89 32.72 -34.79
CA ALA A 53 -26.82 33.85 -34.70
C ALA A 53 -27.20 34.45 -36.06
N ASP A 54 -26.32 34.35 -37.05
CA ASP A 54 -26.50 34.92 -38.39
C ASP A 54 -26.73 33.84 -39.47
N SER A 55 -26.77 32.55 -39.09
CA SER A 55 -26.98 31.46 -40.04
C SER A 55 -28.46 31.15 -40.25
N SER A 56 -28.82 30.75 -41.48
CA SER A 56 -30.10 30.09 -41.74
C SER A 56 -30.07 28.57 -41.44
N CYS A 57 -28.99 28.08 -40.86
CA CYS A 57 -28.69 26.66 -40.68
C CYS A 57 -29.22 26.10 -39.36
N GLY A 58 -29.42 26.96 -38.36
CA GLY A 58 -29.85 26.56 -37.02
C GLY A 58 -29.08 27.32 -35.95
N ASN A 59 -29.50 27.15 -34.71
CA ASN A 59 -28.86 27.71 -33.52
C ASN A 59 -28.11 26.65 -32.71
N THR A 60 -28.10 25.39 -33.16
CA THR A 60 -27.38 24.28 -32.52
C THR A 60 -26.62 23.47 -33.58
N LEU A 61 -25.57 22.75 -33.17
CA LEU A 61 -24.82 21.87 -34.08
C LEU A 61 -25.71 20.82 -34.73
N ALA A 62 -26.64 20.22 -33.99
CA ALA A 62 -27.58 19.25 -34.53
C ALA A 62 -28.47 19.83 -35.66
N GLU A 63 -28.91 21.08 -35.51
CA GLU A 63 -29.68 21.76 -36.57
C GLU A 63 -28.79 22.08 -37.77
N VAL A 64 -27.55 22.50 -37.55
CA VAL A 64 -26.57 22.78 -38.61
C VAL A 64 -26.21 21.52 -39.40
N THR A 65 -25.95 20.40 -38.73
CA THR A 65 -25.73 19.08 -39.36
C THR A 65 -26.91 18.69 -40.24
N ALA A 66 -28.14 18.94 -39.77
CA ALA A 66 -29.32 18.58 -40.54
C ALA A 66 -29.56 19.48 -41.77
N ASN A 67 -29.13 20.75 -41.73
CA ASN A 67 -29.55 21.76 -42.70
C ASN A 67 -28.45 22.27 -43.64
N CYS A 68 -27.18 22.26 -43.20
CA CYS A 68 -26.10 22.95 -43.89
C CYS A 68 -24.80 22.15 -44.05
N CYS A 69 -24.46 21.24 -43.13
CA CYS A 69 -23.36 20.31 -43.33
C CYS A 69 -23.92 19.00 -43.92
N TRP A 70 -23.97 18.94 -45.26
CA TRP A 70 -24.45 17.76 -45.98
C TRP A 70 -23.35 16.72 -46.07
N SER A 71 -23.71 15.42 -46.01
CA SER A 71 -22.75 14.32 -46.13
C SER A 71 -21.86 14.47 -47.39
N PRO A 72 -20.52 14.33 -47.24
CA PRO A 72 -19.80 13.77 -46.10
C PRO A 72 -19.32 14.81 -45.04
N PHE A 73 -19.88 16.02 -45.01
CA PHE A 73 -19.43 17.04 -44.05
C PHE A 73 -20.14 16.94 -42.70
N VAL A 74 -19.37 16.91 -41.62
CA VAL A 74 -19.78 16.93 -40.21
C VAL A 74 -19.73 18.37 -39.67
N ALA A 75 -20.72 18.73 -38.84
CA ALA A 75 -20.74 20.02 -38.15
C ALA A 75 -20.01 19.94 -36.80
N ARG A 76 -19.17 20.94 -36.50
CA ARG A 76 -18.52 21.12 -35.19
C ARG A 76 -18.47 22.59 -34.78
N TYR A 77 -18.20 22.89 -33.51
CA TYR A 77 -17.96 24.27 -33.09
C TYR A 77 -16.73 24.83 -33.81
N SER A 78 -16.78 26.12 -34.14
CA SER A 78 -15.76 26.68 -35.01
C SER A 78 -14.45 26.87 -34.27
N ILE A 79 -13.37 26.35 -34.82
CA ILE A 79 -12.03 26.47 -34.23
C ILE A 79 -11.38 27.70 -34.84
N GLN A 80 -11.29 28.77 -34.06
CA GLN A 80 -10.64 30.00 -34.50
C GLN A 80 -9.19 30.06 -34.00
N PRO A 81 -8.34 30.93 -34.56
CA PRO A 81 -6.94 31.06 -34.11
C PRO A 81 -6.77 31.40 -32.62
N ASP A 82 -7.80 31.92 -31.97
CA ASP A 82 -7.86 32.25 -30.55
C ASP A 82 -8.55 31.19 -29.67
N GLY A 83 -8.97 30.07 -30.26
CA GLY A 83 -9.59 28.93 -29.57
C GLY A 83 -10.96 28.55 -30.13
N GLU A 84 -11.62 27.61 -29.45
CA GLU A 84 -12.99 27.20 -29.81
C GLU A 84 -13.99 28.35 -29.64
N ASN A 85 -14.79 28.61 -30.66
CA ASN A 85 -15.89 29.55 -30.62
C ASN A 85 -17.23 28.82 -30.68
N GLN A 86 -17.85 28.63 -29.51
CA GLN A 86 -19.16 27.98 -29.39
C GLN A 86 -20.33 28.81 -29.97
N ASN A 87 -20.09 30.04 -30.41
CA ASN A 87 -21.09 30.86 -31.11
C ASN A 87 -20.98 30.75 -32.65
N ALA A 88 -20.07 29.92 -33.16
CA ALA A 88 -19.90 29.65 -34.57
C ALA A 88 -19.68 28.15 -34.82
N PHE A 89 -19.81 27.73 -36.06
CA PHE A 89 -19.61 26.34 -36.49
C PHE A 89 -18.78 26.25 -37.77
N ASP A 90 -18.19 25.07 -37.95
CA ASP A 90 -17.51 24.63 -39.17
C ASP A 90 -18.23 23.40 -39.75
N CYS A 91 -18.14 23.21 -41.07
CA CYS A 91 -18.51 21.98 -41.76
C CYS A 91 -17.25 21.37 -42.38
N VAL A 92 -16.79 20.24 -41.84
CA VAL A 92 -15.53 19.57 -42.23
C VAL A 92 -15.75 18.11 -42.62
N SER A 93 -14.89 17.54 -43.44
CA SER A 93 -14.90 16.12 -43.83
C SER A 93 -13.48 15.63 -44.05
N PHE A 94 -13.14 14.40 -43.67
CA PHE A 94 -11.77 13.86 -43.70
C PHE A 94 -11.52 12.94 -44.90
N ILE A 95 -12.07 13.31 -46.05
CA ILE A 95 -11.83 12.65 -47.33
C ILE A 95 -10.49 13.06 -47.96
N SER A 96 -10.09 12.40 -49.06
CA SER A 96 -8.85 12.74 -49.76
C SER A 96 -8.89 14.15 -50.37
N GLU A 97 -7.73 14.81 -50.50
CA GLU A 97 -7.62 16.13 -51.14
C GLU A 97 -8.17 16.11 -52.59
N GLU A 98 -8.00 15.01 -53.31
CA GLU A 98 -8.55 14.84 -54.66
C GLU A 98 -10.09 14.85 -54.66
N ASP A 99 -10.71 14.13 -53.72
CA ASP A 99 -12.17 14.08 -53.58
C ASP A 99 -12.72 15.41 -53.06
N CYS A 100 -12.01 16.07 -52.15
CA CYS A 100 -12.36 17.41 -51.68
C CYS A 100 -12.44 18.43 -52.82
N ASN A 101 -11.40 18.44 -53.67
CA ASN A 101 -11.35 19.29 -54.85
C ASN A 101 -12.47 18.94 -55.87
N ALA A 102 -12.83 17.67 -55.98
CA ALA A 102 -13.94 17.23 -56.84
C ALA A 102 -15.31 17.70 -56.33
N LEU A 103 -15.48 17.88 -55.01
CA LEU A 103 -16.66 18.47 -54.39
C LEU A 103 -16.68 20.02 -54.49
N GLY A 104 -15.58 20.63 -54.92
CA GLY A 104 -15.44 22.09 -55.01
C GLY A 104 -15.31 22.77 -53.64
N ALA A 105 -14.91 22.01 -52.62
CA ALA A 105 -14.64 22.47 -51.26
C ALA A 105 -13.16 22.90 -51.11
N LEU A 106 -12.80 23.46 -49.95
CA LEU A 106 -11.45 23.96 -49.69
C LEU A 106 -10.66 22.95 -48.85
N TRP A 107 -9.41 22.69 -49.21
CA TRP A 107 -8.50 21.89 -48.39
C TRP A 107 -7.86 22.74 -47.29
N SER A 108 -7.53 22.13 -46.14
CA SER A 108 -7.10 22.82 -44.91
C SER A 108 -5.79 23.59 -45.05
N ASP A 109 -4.82 23.11 -45.84
CA ASP A 109 -3.50 23.74 -46.02
C ASP A 109 -3.51 25.00 -46.91
N ASP A 110 -4.53 25.15 -47.74
CA ASP A 110 -4.83 26.32 -48.56
C ASP A 110 -5.60 27.41 -47.76
N SER A 111 -5.80 27.20 -46.45
CA SER A 111 -6.63 28.02 -45.57
C SER A 111 -5.90 28.46 -44.28
N GLN A 112 -6.58 29.24 -43.43
CA GLN A 112 -6.05 29.67 -42.11
C GLN A 112 -6.12 28.56 -41.03
N MET A 113 -6.53 27.34 -41.40
CA MET A 113 -6.78 26.20 -40.50
C MET A 113 -5.70 25.10 -40.52
N ALA A 114 -4.53 25.33 -41.11
CA ALA A 114 -3.49 24.29 -41.15
C ALA A 114 -3.17 23.75 -39.74
N GLY A 115 -3.43 22.46 -39.50
CA GLY A 115 -3.26 21.79 -38.20
C GLY A 115 -4.49 21.77 -37.28
N GLN A 116 -5.59 22.43 -37.65
CA GLN A 116 -6.82 22.53 -36.83
C GLN A 116 -7.93 21.57 -37.31
N CYS A 117 -7.58 20.53 -38.07
CA CYS A 117 -8.49 19.52 -38.58
C CYS A 117 -8.18 18.17 -37.96
N GLN A 118 -8.20 18.07 -36.62
CA GLN A 118 -8.05 16.77 -35.96
C GLN A 118 -9.26 15.89 -36.28
N HIS A 119 -9.03 14.58 -36.41
CA HIS A 119 -10.02 13.59 -36.90
C HIS A 119 -11.01 13.19 -35.80
N SER A 120 -11.44 14.15 -34.99
CA SER A 120 -12.42 13.95 -33.94
C SER A 120 -13.47 15.06 -34.01
N ALA A 121 -14.72 14.70 -33.70
CA ALA A 121 -15.79 15.69 -33.55
C ALA A 121 -15.55 16.66 -32.38
N ASP A 122 -14.58 16.34 -31.50
CA ASP A 122 -14.17 17.09 -30.29
C ASP A 122 -12.80 17.78 -30.43
N ALA A 123 -12.39 18.08 -31.67
CA ALA A 123 -11.12 18.71 -31.99
C ALA A 123 -10.99 20.15 -31.47
N THR A 124 -11.00 20.43 -30.17
CA THR A 124 -10.51 21.71 -29.64
C THR A 124 -9.59 21.52 -28.47
N THR A 125 -8.29 21.47 -28.76
CA THR A 125 -7.26 22.20 -28.01
C THR A 125 -5.95 22.06 -28.77
N ASP A 126 -5.59 23.08 -29.55
CA ASP A 126 -4.24 23.18 -30.09
C ASP A 126 -3.39 24.13 -29.23
N ASP A 127 -2.16 23.69 -29.06
CA ASP A 127 -1.26 23.93 -27.95
C ASP A 127 -0.40 25.19 -28.14
N ASN A 128 -0.05 25.86 -27.02
CA ASN A 128 1.27 26.48 -26.81
C ASN A 128 1.36 27.16 -25.43
N SER A 129 1.84 26.43 -24.42
CA SER A 129 3.24 26.52 -23.96
C SER A 129 3.46 25.94 -22.56
N ALA A 130 4.14 24.79 -22.55
CA ALA A 130 5.07 24.30 -21.52
C ALA A 130 4.55 24.04 -20.09
N ALA A 131 4.08 22.82 -19.84
CA ALA A 131 4.63 21.86 -18.86
C ALA A 131 3.73 20.60 -18.73
N THR A 132 4.35 19.43 -18.88
CA THR A 132 4.02 18.08 -18.35
C THR A 132 2.64 17.84 -17.70
N ASP A 133 1.80 16.96 -18.29
CA ASP A 133 1.15 15.83 -17.58
C ASP A 133 0.42 14.87 -18.54
N ASP A 134 0.49 13.55 -18.27
CA ASP A 134 -0.23 12.47 -18.94
C ASP A 134 -1.52 12.17 -18.15
N ASN A 135 -2.72 12.50 -18.67
CA ASN A 135 -4.01 11.93 -18.21
C ASN A 135 -5.12 12.15 -19.25
N VAL A 136 -5.67 11.05 -19.80
CA VAL A 136 -6.87 11.03 -20.66
C VAL A 136 -8.11 10.83 -19.76
N PRO A 137 -9.23 11.58 -19.91
CA PRO A 137 -10.45 11.35 -19.14
C PRO A 137 -11.10 9.99 -19.48
N ALA A 138 -11.66 9.30 -18.48
CA ALA A 138 -12.34 8.02 -18.69
C ALA A 138 -13.76 8.24 -19.27
N THR A 139 -14.16 7.45 -20.28
CA THR A 139 -15.55 7.45 -20.77
C THR A 139 -16.45 6.62 -19.85
N THR A 140 -17.73 7.00 -19.73
CA THR A 140 -18.62 6.54 -18.65
C THR A 140 -20.03 6.15 -19.12
N THR A 141 -20.58 5.12 -18.47
CA THR A 141 -21.93 4.60 -18.71
C THR A 141 -22.81 4.90 -17.51
N ASN A 142 -23.89 5.66 -17.70
CA ASN A 142 -24.90 5.93 -16.68
C ASN A 142 -26.04 4.91 -16.73
N TRP A 143 -26.23 4.15 -15.65
CA TRP A 143 -27.20 3.07 -15.54
C TRP A 143 -28.55 3.52 -14.96
N GLY A 144 -28.62 4.73 -14.40
CA GLY A 144 -29.84 5.33 -13.86
C GLY A 144 -30.27 4.76 -12.51
N SER A 145 -31.49 5.10 -12.07
CA SER A 145 -32.03 4.66 -10.78
C SER A 145 -32.55 3.23 -10.78
N GLY A 146 -32.45 2.55 -9.64
CA GLY A 146 -32.89 1.16 -9.48
C GLY A 146 -31.93 0.13 -10.07
N ALA A 147 -30.80 0.58 -10.62
CA ALA A 147 -29.72 -0.28 -11.11
C ALA A 147 -28.90 -0.92 -9.98
N GLY A 148 -29.06 -0.44 -8.74
CA GLY A 148 -28.25 -0.81 -7.58
C GLY A 148 -27.11 0.17 -7.35
N TRP A 149 -26.25 -0.19 -6.39
CA TRP A 149 -25.10 0.59 -5.94
C TRP A 149 -23.84 -0.25 -6.10
N CYS A 150 -22.80 0.28 -6.74
CA CYS A 150 -21.57 -0.48 -6.97
C CYS A 150 -20.82 -0.72 -5.66
N TYR A 151 -20.59 -1.99 -5.30
CA TYR A 151 -19.73 -2.31 -4.17
C TYR A 151 -18.26 -2.19 -4.54
N SER A 152 -17.52 -1.38 -3.78
CA SER A 152 -16.05 -1.34 -3.78
C SER A 152 -15.52 -1.02 -2.39
N SER A 153 -14.21 -1.22 -2.15
CA SER A 153 -13.57 -0.82 -0.90
C SER A 153 -13.41 0.70 -0.72
N LEU A 154 -13.66 1.50 -1.76
CA LEU A 154 -13.50 2.95 -1.71
C LEU A 154 -14.72 3.66 -1.11
N ASP A 155 -15.92 3.34 -1.59
CA ASP A 155 -17.25 3.85 -1.20
C ASP A 155 -17.24 5.20 -0.44
N ARG A 156 -16.65 6.24 -1.05
CA ARG A 156 -16.35 7.51 -0.38
C ARG A 156 -17.24 8.63 -0.89
N GLU A 157 -17.97 9.27 0.03
CA GLU A 157 -18.69 10.51 -0.26
C GLU A 157 -17.71 11.67 -0.56
N ILE A 158 -17.91 12.37 -1.68
CA ILE A 158 -17.06 13.49 -2.12
C ILE A 158 -17.80 14.84 -2.09
N GLY A 159 -19.10 14.83 -1.79
CA GLY A 159 -19.94 16.02 -1.66
C GLY A 159 -21.31 15.84 -2.30
N SER A 160 -22.03 16.93 -2.51
CA SER A 160 -23.37 16.89 -3.09
C SER A 160 -23.36 17.17 -4.61
N ALA A 161 -23.49 16.13 -5.44
CA ALA A 161 -23.54 16.20 -6.90
C ALA A 161 -24.27 14.96 -7.49
N THR A 162 -24.55 14.96 -8.79
CA THR A 162 -25.24 13.84 -9.48
C THR A 162 -24.68 13.62 -10.88
N GLY A 163 -24.69 12.38 -11.38
CA GLY A 163 -24.32 12.07 -12.77
C GLY A 163 -22.90 12.52 -13.11
N ASP A 164 -22.72 13.20 -14.24
CA ASP A 164 -21.41 13.64 -14.72
C ASP A 164 -20.71 14.60 -13.74
N ASP A 165 -21.46 15.41 -12.98
CA ASP A 165 -20.88 16.29 -11.96
C ASP A 165 -20.34 15.47 -10.76
N CYS A 166 -21.01 14.37 -10.43
CA CYS A 166 -20.53 13.42 -9.41
C CYS A 166 -19.30 12.68 -9.93
N TRP A 167 -19.32 12.24 -11.20
CA TRP A 167 -18.16 11.67 -11.88
C TRP A 167 -16.96 12.61 -11.85
N ALA A 168 -17.13 13.87 -12.26
CA ALA A 168 -16.06 14.85 -12.31
C ALA A 168 -15.44 15.13 -10.93
N LEU A 169 -16.24 15.16 -9.86
CA LEU A 169 -15.73 15.31 -8.49
C LEU A 169 -14.90 14.09 -8.07
N CYS A 170 -15.38 12.89 -8.39
CA CYS A 170 -14.68 11.66 -8.10
C CYS A 170 -13.41 11.53 -8.95
N GLU A 171 -13.45 11.87 -10.24
CA GLU A 171 -12.33 11.77 -11.17
C GLU A 171 -11.26 12.81 -10.81
N ALA A 172 -11.64 14.02 -10.42
CA ALA A 172 -10.71 15.02 -9.89
C ALA A 172 -10.00 14.55 -8.61
N THR A 173 -10.59 13.61 -7.87
CA THR A 173 -10.03 13.09 -6.61
C THR A 173 -9.23 11.81 -6.82
N TYR A 174 -9.70 10.90 -7.67
CA TYR A 174 -9.20 9.53 -7.80
C TYR A 174 -8.55 9.23 -9.16
N GLY A 175 -8.70 10.12 -10.14
CA GLY A 175 -8.17 9.95 -11.49
C GLY A 175 -8.48 8.58 -12.08
N ALA A 176 -7.48 7.95 -12.68
CA ALA A 176 -7.60 6.65 -13.34
C ALA A 176 -8.01 5.47 -12.43
N SER A 177 -8.01 5.64 -11.09
CA SER A 177 -8.47 4.60 -10.16
C SER A 177 -9.99 4.59 -9.94
N LEU A 178 -10.71 5.56 -10.51
CA LEU A 178 -12.17 5.62 -10.48
C LEU A 178 -12.78 4.60 -11.45
N VAL A 179 -13.69 3.76 -10.94
CA VAL A 179 -14.38 2.73 -11.72
C VAL A 179 -15.89 2.98 -11.75
N ALA A 180 -16.48 3.52 -10.68
CA ALA A 180 -17.88 3.89 -10.65
C ALA A 180 -18.13 5.08 -9.72
N VAL A 181 -19.30 5.69 -9.87
CA VAL A 181 -19.86 6.65 -8.93
C VAL A 181 -21.32 6.31 -8.66
N ASP A 182 -21.70 6.42 -7.40
CA ASP A 182 -23.06 6.26 -6.92
C ASP A 182 -23.56 7.58 -6.35
N TRP A 183 -24.85 7.86 -6.42
CA TRP A 183 -25.43 8.97 -5.67
C TRP A 183 -26.86 8.69 -5.26
N ASN A 184 -27.30 9.34 -4.20
CA ASN A 184 -28.64 9.13 -3.65
C ASN A 184 -29.62 10.29 -3.96
N GLY A 185 -30.88 10.14 -3.55
CA GLY A 185 -31.92 11.16 -3.69
C GLY A 185 -31.65 12.49 -2.97
N ALA A 186 -30.70 12.54 -2.03
CA ALA A 186 -30.20 13.77 -1.40
C ALA A 186 -29.04 14.42 -2.17
N SER A 187 -28.67 13.85 -3.33
CA SER A 187 -27.52 14.22 -4.15
C SER A 187 -26.17 13.97 -3.48
N GLU A 188 -26.08 13.13 -2.45
CA GLU A 188 -24.79 12.74 -1.86
C GLU A 188 -24.08 11.80 -2.84
N CYS A 189 -22.87 12.18 -3.27
CA CYS A 189 -22.09 11.55 -4.34
C CYS A 189 -20.96 10.72 -3.77
N TYR A 190 -20.87 9.45 -4.16
CA TYR A 190 -19.94 8.44 -3.67
C TYR A 190 -19.08 7.90 -4.81
N CYS A 191 -17.77 7.81 -4.58
CA CYS A 191 -16.79 7.37 -5.56
C CYS A 191 -16.38 5.92 -5.30
N GLN A 192 -16.29 5.11 -6.36
CA GLN A 192 -15.92 3.69 -6.29
C GLN A 192 -14.68 3.38 -7.10
N SER A 193 -13.78 2.58 -6.53
CA SER A 193 -12.58 2.08 -7.22
C SER A 193 -12.78 0.72 -7.90
N ALA A 194 -13.96 0.12 -7.74
CA ALA A 194 -14.38 -1.12 -8.38
C ALA A 194 -15.91 -1.16 -8.51
N CYS A 195 -16.43 -2.19 -9.15
CA CYS A 195 -17.84 -2.56 -9.06
C CYS A 195 -17.91 -4.09 -9.03
N GLU A 196 -17.68 -4.68 -7.85
CA GLU A 196 -17.52 -6.14 -7.71
C GLU A 196 -18.87 -6.87 -7.73
N CYS A 197 -19.89 -6.25 -7.15
CA CYS A 197 -21.30 -6.68 -7.14
C CYS A 197 -22.21 -5.46 -6.92
N LEU A 198 -23.52 -5.64 -7.10
CA LEU A 198 -24.51 -4.58 -6.89
C LEU A 198 -25.23 -4.73 -5.53
N MET A 199 -25.19 -3.69 -4.71
CA MET A 199 -26.01 -3.53 -3.50
C MET A 199 -27.35 -2.87 -3.87
N ASP A 200 -28.38 -3.03 -3.03
CA ASP A 200 -29.64 -2.27 -3.11
C ASP A 200 -30.33 -2.25 -4.50
N VAL A 201 -30.20 -3.33 -5.28
CA VAL A 201 -30.81 -3.44 -6.61
C VAL A 201 -32.34 -3.31 -6.50
N GLY A 202 -32.90 -2.40 -7.28
CA GLY A 202 -34.31 -2.06 -7.25
C GLY A 202 -34.69 -0.93 -6.29
N ASP A 203 -33.77 -0.38 -5.50
CA ASP A 203 -34.01 0.86 -4.77
C ASP A 203 -34.05 2.06 -5.73
N SER A 204 -35.16 2.81 -5.70
CA SER A 204 -35.35 3.99 -6.54
C SER A 204 -34.56 5.21 -6.10
N ASP A 205 -34.03 5.21 -4.87
CA ASP A 205 -33.28 6.33 -4.31
C ASP A 205 -31.76 6.25 -4.59
N GLY A 206 -31.26 5.13 -5.13
CA GLY A 206 -29.87 4.95 -5.57
C GLY A 206 -29.69 5.04 -7.09
N TYR A 207 -28.64 5.71 -7.53
CA TYR A 207 -28.26 5.92 -8.92
C TYR A 207 -26.80 5.53 -9.16
N LEU A 208 -26.50 4.95 -10.32
CA LEU A 208 -25.19 4.40 -10.63
C LEU A 208 -24.65 4.83 -11.99
N MET A 209 -23.36 5.14 -12.05
CA MET A 209 -22.59 5.38 -13.28
C MET A 209 -21.21 4.73 -13.19
N THR A 210 -20.75 4.04 -14.23
CA THR A 210 -19.47 3.30 -14.25
C THR A 210 -18.56 3.80 -15.37
N VAL A 211 -17.29 3.41 -15.37
CA VAL A 211 -16.46 3.46 -16.59
C VAL A 211 -17.09 2.59 -17.69
N ASP A 212 -16.88 2.95 -18.95
CA ASP A 212 -17.42 2.24 -20.11
C ASP A 212 -16.82 0.84 -20.33
N SER A 213 -15.68 0.55 -19.73
CA SER A 213 -15.11 -0.80 -19.76
C SER A 213 -16.02 -1.82 -19.07
N ILE A 214 -16.95 -1.37 -18.22
CA ILE A 214 -18.04 -2.18 -17.67
C ILE A 214 -19.21 -2.16 -18.64
N THR A 215 -19.25 -3.13 -19.56
CA THR A 215 -20.32 -3.22 -20.58
C THR A 215 -21.62 -3.85 -20.07
N ALA A 216 -21.60 -4.43 -18.87
CA ALA A 216 -22.76 -5.00 -18.19
C ALA A 216 -22.51 -4.99 -16.68
N LEU A 217 -23.53 -4.63 -15.90
CA LEU A 217 -23.43 -4.62 -14.44
C LEU A 217 -23.25 -6.04 -13.86
N PRO A 218 -22.49 -6.17 -12.75
CA PRO A 218 -22.30 -7.45 -12.06
C PRO A 218 -23.59 -7.93 -11.36
N ASP A 219 -23.59 -9.17 -10.89
CA ASP A 219 -24.72 -9.73 -10.14
C ASP A 219 -24.90 -9.03 -8.76
N GLU A 220 -26.11 -9.14 -8.18
CA GLU A 220 -26.40 -8.69 -6.81
C GLU A 220 -25.42 -9.27 -5.79
N CYS A 221 -24.99 -8.46 -4.82
CA CYS A 221 -24.15 -8.92 -3.73
C CYS A 221 -24.85 -10.05 -2.95
N PRO A 222 -24.12 -11.09 -2.48
CA PRO A 222 -24.70 -12.17 -1.68
C PRO A 222 -25.51 -11.63 -0.50
N ALA A 223 -26.58 -12.31 -0.09
CA ALA A 223 -27.49 -11.85 0.98
C ALA A 223 -26.83 -11.50 2.33
N SER A 224 -25.56 -11.87 2.56
CA SER A 224 -24.76 -11.36 3.70
C SER A 224 -24.40 -9.87 3.62
N TYR A 225 -24.72 -9.20 2.50
CA TYR A 225 -24.49 -7.78 2.26
C TYR A 225 -25.78 -6.93 2.33
N ASN A 226 -26.97 -7.54 2.20
CA ASN A 226 -28.28 -6.85 2.14
C ASN A 226 -29.17 -7.09 3.38
N ASP A 227 -28.61 -7.47 4.52
CA ASP A 227 -29.39 -7.44 5.76
C ASP A 227 -29.40 -5.98 6.27
N GLU A 228 -30.60 -5.40 6.36
CA GLU A 228 -30.94 -4.23 7.19
C GLU A 228 -30.74 -4.49 8.71
N ASP A 229 -29.79 -5.36 9.07
CA ASP A 229 -29.12 -5.36 10.35
C ASP A 229 -27.88 -4.47 10.15
N ASP A 230 -27.92 -3.25 10.69
CA ASP A 230 -26.76 -2.40 10.98
C ASP A 230 -25.38 -2.98 10.63
N GLY A 231 -25.07 -2.99 9.32
CA GLY A 231 -23.82 -3.44 8.71
C GLY A 231 -22.64 -2.53 9.01
N SER A 232 -22.56 -2.04 10.25
CA SER A 232 -21.29 -1.96 10.93
C SER A 232 -20.47 -3.19 10.55
N SER A 233 -19.37 -2.97 9.85
CA SER A 233 -18.22 -3.85 9.76
C SER A 233 -17.60 -4.02 11.15
N TRP A 234 -18.43 -4.37 12.12
CA TRP A 234 -18.10 -4.43 13.52
C TRP A 234 -17.41 -5.76 13.74
N CYS A 235 -16.09 -5.68 13.75
CA CYS A 235 -15.25 -6.68 14.39
C CYS A 235 -15.51 -6.66 15.92
N GLY A 236 -16.73 -6.92 16.38
CA GLY A 236 -17.06 -7.03 17.81
C GLY A 236 -16.66 -5.84 18.70
N ASP A 237 -16.75 -6.05 20.02
CA ASP A 237 -16.36 -5.08 21.05
C ASP A 237 -14.90 -4.63 20.89
N ARG A 238 -14.59 -3.44 21.42
CA ARG A 238 -13.24 -2.89 21.51
C ARG A 238 -12.25 -3.95 22.00
N ARG A 239 -11.25 -4.24 21.17
CA ARG A 239 -10.10 -5.09 21.51
C ARG A 239 -9.36 -4.58 22.74
N ASP A 240 -8.89 -5.51 23.56
CA ASP A 240 -7.77 -5.24 24.45
C ASP A 240 -6.57 -4.80 23.58
N CYS A 241 -5.71 -3.91 24.07
CA CYS A 241 -4.63 -3.37 23.24
C CYS A 241 -3.64 -4.45 22.75
N ASN A 242 -3.60 -5.60 23.44
CA ASN A 242 -2.75 -6.74 23.11
C ASN A 242 -3.44 -7.76 22.20
N ALA A 243 -4.75 -7.61 22.00
CA ALA A 243 -5.47 -8.45 21.08
C ALA A 243 -5.05 -8.10 19.65
N PRO A 244 -4.49 -9.06 18.91
CA PRO A 244 -3.82 -8.79 17.66
C PRO A 244 -4.79 -8.38 16.56
N ALA A 245 -4.29 -7.62 15.58
CA ALA A 245 -4.91 -7.68 14.26
C ALA A 245 -4.54 -9.05 13.69
N ALA A 246 -5.54 -9.90 13.49
CA ALA A 246 -5.33 -11.23 12.97
C ALA A 246 -4.60 -11.18 11.62
N TYR A 247 -4.98 -10.21 10.80
CA TYR A 247 -4.52 -10.11 9.43
C TYR A 247 -3.90 -8.75 9.14
N SER A 248 -3.29 -8.64 7.96
CA SER A 248 -2.80 -7.38 7.42
C SER A 248 -3.12 -7.31 5.94
N SER A 249 -3.82 -6.27 5.50
CA SER A 249 -4.03 -6.04 4.06
C SER A 249 -2.85 -5.34 3.41
N LEU A 250 -1.83 -4.99 4.19
CA LEU A 250 -0.62 -4.38 3.65
C LEU A 250 0.15 -5.37 2.79
N THR A 251 0.65 -4.85 1.68
CA THR A 251 1.65 -5.52 0.83
C THR A 251 3.02 -4.93 1.13
N VAL A 252 4.11 -5.67 0.83
CA VAL A 252 5.46 -5.11 0.89
C VAL A 252 6.19 -5.40 -0.43
N ASN A 253 6.64 -4.34 -1.09
CA ASN A 253 7.35 -4.39 -2.38
C ASN A 253 8.32 -3.19 -2.49
N ASP A 254 8.99 -3.03 -3.63
CA ASP A 254 9.87 -1.89 -3.95
C ASP A 254 9.14 -0.69 -4.56
N ASP A 255 8.01 -0.90 -5.22
CA ASP A 255 7.28 0.14 -5.96
C ASP A 255 6.38 1.04 -5.08
N ASN A 256 6.00 0.59 -3.88
CA ASN A 256 5.20 1.41 -2.98
C ASN A 256 6.00 2.66 -2.57
N GLU A 257 5.30 3.79 -2.41
CA GLU A 257 5.88 5.03 -1.91
C GLU A 257 5.09 5.53 -0.68
N PRO A 258 5.75 5.79 0.46
CA PRO A 258 5.08 6.35 1.61
C PRO A 258 4.72 7.82 1.34
N LEU A 259 3.50 8.21 1.70
CA LEU A 259 3.07 9.60 1.60
C LEU A 259 3.54 10.40 2.82
N TYR A 260 4.30 11.47 2.60
CA TYR A 260 4.70 12.40 3.67
C TYR A 260 3.69 13.54 3.80
N VAL A 261 3.14 13.69 4.99
CA VAL A 261 2.21 14.76 5.36
C VAL A 261 2.83 15.53 6.51
N GLN A 262 2.96 16.85 6.41
CA GLN A 262 3.71 17.63 7.38
C GLN A 262 2.94 18.87 7.87
N SER A 263 3.22 19.30 9.10
CA SER A 263 2.79 20.60 9.58
C SER A 263 3.47 21.73 8.80
N THR A 264 2.83 22.90 8.77
CA THR A 264 3.25 24.02 7.90
C THR A 264 4.69 24.49 8.16
N GLY A 265 5.17 24.43 9.41
CA GLY A 265 6.49 24.86 9.82
C GLY A 265 7.51 23.73 10.04
N PHE A 266 7.23 22.50 9.60
CA PHE A 266 8.15 21.38 9.84
C PHE A 266 9.56 21.64 9.27
N PRO A 267 10.63 21.55 10.07
CA PRO A 267 11.98 21.90 9.61
C PRO A 267 12.50 20.98 8.50
N ALA A 268 12.90 21.56 7.37
CA ALA A 268 13.38 20.80 6.20
C ALA A 268 14.56 19.86 6.50
N ALA A 269 15.46 20.24 7.42
CA ALA A 269 16.57 19.38 7.82
C ALA A 269 16.09 18.12 8.58
N LEU A 270 15.06 18.25 9.42
CA LEU A 270 14.49 17.11 10.14
C LEU A 270 13.69 16.22 9.18
N ARG A 271 13.01 16.82 8.20
CA ARG A 271 12.35 16.06 7.12
C ARG A 271 13.35 15.23 6.32
N ALA A 272 14.46 15.82 5.90
CA ALA A 272 15.53 15.10 5.22
C ALA A 272 16.10 13.95 6.07
N GLY A 273 16.18 14.14 7.40
CA GLY A 273 16.52 13.07 8.33
C GLY A 273 15.51 11.92 8.30
N ALA A 274 14.20 12.23 8.40
CA ALA A 274 13.14 11.23 8.33
C ALA A 274 13.16 10.47 6.99
N GLU A 275 13.25 11.18 5.87
CA GLU A 275 13.39 10.60 4.53
C GLU A 275 14.61 9.68 4.45
N THR A 276 15.78 10.11 4.94
CA THR A 276 17.00 9.30 4.93
C THR A 276 16.84 7.98 5.69
N GLY A 277 16.26 8.02 6.89
CA GLY A 277 16.06 6.81 7.70
C GLY A 277 15.02 5.86 7.10
N VAL A 278 13.92 6.41 6.58
CA VAL A 278 12.88 5.64 5.88
C VAL A 278 13.44 5.01 4.61
N ASP A 279 14.13 5.75 3.76
CA ASP A 279 14.68 5.24 2.50
C ASP A 279 15.74 4.16 2.73
N LEU A 280 16.60 4.34 3.73
CA LEU A 280 17.57 3.31 4.11
C LEU A 280 16.86 2.02 4.54
N THR A 281 15.82 2.14 5.36
CA THR A 281 15.03 0.98 5.82
C THR A 281 14.28 0.31 4.67
N ARG A 282 13.63 1.09 3.79
CA ARG A 282 12.91 0.60 2.60
C ARG A 282 13.83 -0.17 1.67
N SER A 283 15.05 0.32 1.45
CA SER A 283 16.03 -0.35 0.59
C SER A 283 16.43 -1.75 1.08
N MET A 284 16.21 -2.03 2.37
CA MET A 284 16.56 -3.30 3.02
C MET A 284 15.33 -4.17 3.29
N LEU A 285 14.23 -3.58 3.74
CA LEU A 285 13.04 -4.28 4.24
C LEU A 285 11.81 -4.11 3.34
N GLY A 286 11.92 -3.37 2.25
CA GLY A 286 10.82 -3.04 1.35
C GLY A 286 9.92 -1.94 1.88
N THR A 287 8.98 -1.55 1.05
CA THR A 287 8.00 -0.50 1.32
C THR A 287 6.63 -1.13 1.50
N ALA A 288 6.00 -0.92 2.66
CA ALA A 288 4.63 -1.36 2.87
C ALA A 288 3.63 -0.44 2.16
N SER A 289 2.54 -1.00 1.62
CA SER A 289 1.45 -0.21 1.03
C SER A 289 0.75 0.65 2.09
N ASP A 290 -0.02 1.64 1.64
CA ASP A 290 -0.88 2.47 2.51
C ASP A 290 -0.14 3.05 3.72
N THR A 291 1.11 3.47 3.52
CA THR A 291 1.94 4.09 4.55
C THR A 291 1.86 5.60 4.46
N ARG A 292 1.50 6.26 5.57
CA ARG A 292 1.52 7.72 5.71
C ARG A 292 2.45 8.14 6.83
N ILE A 293 3.35 9.07 6.54
CA ILE A 293 4.34 9.58 7.50
C ILE A 293 3.96 11.01 7.86
N TYR A 294 3.49 11.18 9.09
CA TYR A 294 3.07 12.45 9.66
C TYR A 294 4.22 13.13 10.38
N LEU A 295 4.62 14.30 9.89
CA LEU A 295 5.71 15.11 10.42
C LEU A 295 5.16 16.33 11.16
N LEU A 296 5.20 16.32 12.50
CA LEU A 296 4.65 17.41 13.32
C LEU A 296 5.78 18.22 13.97
N GLU A 297 5.76 19.53 13.77
CA GLU A 297 6.78 20.42 14.35
C GLU A 297 6.61 20.55 15.87
N PRO A 298 7.69 20.69 16.66
CA PRO A 298 7.56 20.88 18.10
C PRO A 298 7.04 22.27 18.44
N ASN A 299 6.09 22.36 19.37
CA ASN A 299 5.52 23.60 19.91
C ASN A 299 4.81 24.50 18.88
N GLY A 300 4.37 23.95 17.74
CA GLY A 300 3.49 24.64 16.80
C GLY A 300 2.14 25.05 17.43
N ALA A 301 1.50 26.08 16.89
CA ALA A 301 0.14 26.48 17.27
C ALA A 301 -0.92 25.53 16.66
N ASP A 302 -2.17 25.56 17.15
CA ASP A 302 -3.24 24.63 16.70
C ASP A 302 -3.43 24.63 15.18
N ASP A 303 -3.38 25.80 14.55
CA ASP A 303 -3.62 26.01 13.12
C ASP A 303 -2.56 25.37 12.23
N VAL A 304 -1.32 25.22 12.71
CA VAL A 304 -0.24 24.65 11.91
C VAL A 304 -0.39 23.14 11.69
N TYR A 305 -1.16 22.47 12.54
CA TYR A 305 -1.41 21.03 12.48
C TYR A 305 -2.74 20.68 11.82
N SER A 306 -3.66 21.64 11.64
CA SER A 306 -5.05 21.33 11.28
C SER A 306 -5.16 20.48 10.02
N ALA A 307 -4.52 20.89 8.90
CA ALA A 307 -4.57 20.13 7.65
C ALA A 307 -3.93 18.72 7.76
N LEU A 308 -2.88 18.58 8.58
CA LEU A 308 -2.24 17.29 8.81
C LEU A 308 -3.15 16.36 9.62
N ILE A 309 -3.79 16.88 10.67
CA ILE A 309 -4.70 16.12 11.51
C ILE A 309 -5.95 15.74 10.73
N ASP A 310 -6.48 16.64 9.90
CA ASP A 310 -7.61 16.35 9.01
C ASP A 310 -7.27 15.19 8.05
N ASP A 311 -6.08 15.21 7.45
CA ASP A 311 -5.59 14.13 6.60
C ASP A 311 -5.41 12.81 7.38
N TYR A 312 -4.88 12.86 8.59
CA TYR A 312 -4.78 11.69 9.47
C TYR A 312 -6.14 11.09 9.80
N CYS A 313 -7.08 11.91 10.26
CA CYS A 313 -8.41 11.47 10.65
C CYS A 313 -9.19 10.89 9.47
N GLN A 314 -9.05 11.49 8.30
CA GLN A 314 -9.57 10.92 7.06
C GLN A 314 -8.92 9.57 6.71
N PHE A 315 -7.60 9.48 6.83
CA PHE A 315 -6.87 8.25 6.50
C PHE A 315 -7.31 7.07 7.36
N VAL A 316 -7.47 7.27 8.67
CA VAL A 316 -7.93 6.22 9.60
C VAL A 316 -9.44 6.05 9.66
N GLY A 317 -10.22 6.92 9.00
CA GLY A 317 -11.68 6.83 8.95
C GLY A 317 -12.38 7.25 10.25
N TYR A 318 -11.79 8.16 11.01
CA TYR A 318 -12.33 8.66 12.27
C TYR A 318 -13.06 10.00 12.09
N ASP A 319 -14.38 10.00 12.31
CA ASP A 319 -15.25 11.19 12.23
C ASP A 319 -15.68 11.68 13.63
N TRP A 320 -14.73 11.88 14.54
CA TRP A 320 -15.01 12.40 15.88
C TRP A 320 -14.13 13.58 16.22
N SER A 321 -14.68 14.51 16.99
CA SER A 321 -14.13 15.85 17.21
C SER A 321 -12.77 15.90 17.94
N GLU A 322 -12.33 14.79 18.53
CA GLU A 322 -11.07 14.70 19.28
C GLU A 322 -9.99 13.90 18.52
N CYS A 323 -10.26 13.50 17.28
CA CYS A 323 -9.28 12.79 16.47
C CYS A 323 -7.99 13.62 16.28
N GLY A 324 -6.84 13.00 16.55
CA GLY A 324 -5.52 13.66 16.44
C GLY A 324 -5.18 14.61 17.59
N ASP A 325 -6.04 14.74 18.60
CA ASP A 325 -5.78 15.61 19.76
C ASP A 325 -4.57 15.14 20.58
N SER A 326 -4.34 13.83 20.67
CA SER A 326 -3.17 13.23 21.32
C SER A 326 -1.86 13.63 20.64
N GLU A 327 -1.80 13.45 19.32
CA GLU A 327 -0.66 13.77 18.45
C GLU A 327 -0.36 15.26 18.53
N ARG A 328 -1.40 16.10 18.36
CA ARG A 328 -1.29 17.56 18.47
C ARG A 328 -0.76 17.97 19.85
N SER A 329 -1.34 17.43 20.92
CA SER A 329 -0.94 17.74 22.30
C SER A 329 0.50 17.29 22.61
N ALA A 330 0.92 16.15 22.08
CA ALA A 330 2.29 15.65 22.20
C ALA A 330 3.29 16.58 21.50
N ALA A 331 3.02 16.96 20.25
CA ALA A 331 3.86 17.91 19.51
C ALA A 331 3.91 19.30 20.21
N GLN A 332 2.77 19.79 20.70
CA GLN A 332 2.65 21.06 21.42
C GLN A 332 3.36 21.08 22.77
N SER A 333 3.43 19.93 23.45
CA SER A 333 4.11 19.78 24.74
C SER A 333 5.63 19.59 24.62
N GLY A 334 6.19 19.80 23.42
CA GLY A 334 7.62 19.81 23.15
C GLY A 334 8.11 18.67 22.27
N GLY A 335 7.23 17.79 21.81
CA GLY A 335 7.57 16.64 20.97
C GLY A 335 8.41 15.60 21.71
N GLY A 336 9.30 14.93 20.98
CA GLY A 336 10.13 13.82 21.44
C GLY A 336 9.42 12.47 21.42
N GLN A 337 8.34 12.34 20.62
CA GLN A 337 7.56 11.12 20.49
C GLN A 337 7.61 10.62 19.04
N TYR A 338 7.82 9.33 18.90
CA TYR A 338 7.91 8.62 17.63
C TYR A 338 7.15 7.32 17.84
N TYR A 339 6.22 7.01 16.95
CA TYR A 339 5.49 5.75 16.99
C TYR A 339 4.81 5.46 15.67
N LEU A 340 4.61 4.18 15.40
CA LEU A 340 3.64 3.69 14.45
C LEU A 340 2.27 3.49 15.12
N SER A 341 1.21 3.99 14.50
CA SER A 341 -0.19 3.64 14.83
C SER A 341 -0.76 2.69 13.78
N GLY A 342 -2.07 2.44 13.76
CA GLY A 342 -2.71 1.55 12.80
C GLY A 342 -4.02 2.08 12.27
N LYS A 343 -4.22 1.93 10.96
CA LYS A 343 -5.56 1.92 10.39
C LYS A 343 -6.11 0.51 10.52
N GLU A 344 -7.25 0.40 11.16
CA GLU A 344 -7.93 -0.88 11.35
C GLU A 344 -9.07 -1.02 10.34
N SER A 345 -9.28 -2.22 9.86
CA SER A 345 -10.41 -2.61 9.04
C SER A 345 -10.92 -3.97 9.49
N CYS A 346 -12.07 -4.40 8.96
CA CYS A 346 -12.64 -5.70 9.25
C CYS A 346 -12.62 -6.55 7.98
N VAL A 347 -11.90 -7.68 8.01
CA VAL A 347 -11.85 -8.66 6.91
C VAL A 347 -12.25 -10.01 7.50
N CYS A 348 -13.28 -10.63 6.93
CA CYS A 348 -13.86 -11.89 7.41
C CYS A 348 -14.31 -11.89 8.88
N GLY A 349 -14.78 -10.75 9.39
CA GLY A 349 -15.19 -10.62 10.79
C GLY A 349 -14.02 -10.52 11.78
N GLU A 350 -12.80 -10.36 11.28
CA GLU A 350 -11.58 -10.25 12.09
C GLU A 350 -10.83 -8.95 11.79
N TYR A 351 -10.19 -8.42 12.82
CA TYR A 351 -9.43 -7.18 12.69
C TYR A 351 -8.23 -7.34 11.78
N THR A 352 -8.10 -6.41 10.84
CA THR A 352 -7.05 -6.37 9.83
C THR A 352 -6.35 -5.03 9.87
N TYR A 353 -5.02 -5.07 9.93
CA TYR A 353 -4.20 -3.88 9.78
C TYR A 353 -4.19 -3.45 8.32
N ALA A 354 -4.76 -2.27 8.02
CA ALA A 354 -5.05 -1.83 6.66
C ALA A 354 -4.36 -0.53 6.25
N GLY A 355 -3.47 -0.01 7.09
CA GLY A 355 -2.74 1.22 6.81
C GLY A 355 -1.79 1.53 7.94
N ALA A 356 -0.69 2.21 7.59
CA ALA A 356 0.42 2.48 8.48
C ALA A 356 0.63 4.00 8.67
N PRO A 357 -0.07 4.63 9.62
CA PRO A 357 0.20 6.01 10.03
C PRO A 357 1.40 6.06 10.99
N MET A 358 2.55 6.52 10.49
CA MET A 358 3.79 6.71 11.24
C MET A 358 3.92 8.17 11.68
N PHE A 359 4.16 8.41 12.97
CA PHE A 359 4.27 9.75 13.53
C PHE A 359 5.71 10.09 13.90
N MET A 360 6.21 11.20 13.37
CA MET A 360 7.51 11.77 13.68
C MET A 360 7.31 13.14 14.34
N MET A 361 7.44 13.19 15.67
CA MET A 361 7.27 14.41 16.46
C MET A 361 8.58 14.76 17.15
N PRO A 362 9.58 15.28 16.42
CA PRO A 362 10.88 15.62 17.00
C PRO A 362 10.75 16.69 18.08
N SER A 363 11.60 16.57 19.09
CA SER A 363 11.78 17.62 20.09
C SER A 363 12.65 18.76 19.56
N THR A 364 12.71 19.88 20.29
CA THR A 364 13.59 20.99 19.93
C THR A 364 15.09 20.69 20.09
N SER A 365 15.44 19.60 20.77
CA SER A 365 16.83 19.12 20.86
C SER A 365 17.22 18.11 19.79
N ASP A 366 16.25 17.62 19.02
CA ASP A 366 16.50 16.57 18.04
C ASP A 366 17.14 17.18 16.78
N ASP A 367 18.08 16.45 16.19
CA ASP A 367 18.72 16.79 14.93
C ASP A 367 18.35 15.77 13.85
N ALA A 368 18.78 16.02 12.61
CA ALA A 368 18.44 15.18 11.47
C ALA A 368 18.93 13.72 11.63
N THR A 369 20.04 13.49 12.33
CA THR A 369 20.57 12.14 12.56
C THR A 369 19.70 11.40 13.56
N MET A 370 19.33 12.04 14.68
CA MET A 370 18.36 11.45 15.63
C MET A 370 17.03 11.11 14.95
N VAL A 371 16.51 12.02 14.11
CA VAL A 371 15.26 11.78 13.38
C VAL A 371 15.41 10.63 12.37
N ALA A 372 16.56 10.50 11.71
CA ALA A 372 16.84 9.39 10.81
C ALA A 372 16.89 8.04 11.56
N GLU A 373 17.55 7.99 12.72
CA GLU A 373 17.58 6.78 13.56
C GLU A 373 16.17 6.39 14.04
N ARG A 374 15.35 7.37 14.44
CA ARG A 374 13.95 7.14 14.80
C ARG A 374 13.11 6.70 13.61
N ALA A 375 13.36 7.24 12.42
CA ALA A 375 12.68 6.79 11.21
C ALA A 375 13.02 5.33 10.87
N ILE A 376 14.26 4.88 11.11
CA ILE A 376 14.61 3.45 10.97
C ILE A 376 13.79 2.57 11.91
N HIS A 377 13.65 3.01 13.16
CA HIS A 377 12.86 2.31 14.17
C HIS A 377 11.39 2.20 13.75
N GLU A 378 10.72 3.34 13.53
CA GLU A 378 9.29 3.36 13.26
C GLU A 378 8.93 2.73 11.92
N TYR A 379 9.78 2.92 10.90
CA TYR A 379 9.54 2.29 9.60
C TYR A 379 9.79 0.78 9.63
N THR A 380 10.62 0.28 10.56
CA THR A 380 10.70 -1.17 10.80
C THR A 380 9.34 -1.71 11.25
N HIS A 381 8.63 -1.00 12.14
CA HIS A 381 7.28 -1.41 12.55
C HIS A 381 6.29 -1.45 11.39
N VAL A 382 6.41 -0.52 10.44
CA VAL A 382 5.54 -0.47 9.24
C VAL A 382 5.62 -1.81 8.50
N VAL A 383 6.85 -2.27 8.26
CA VAL A 383 7.10 -3.56 7.58
C VAL A 383 6.69 -4.75 8.47
N GLN A 384 6.94 -4.70 9.77
CA GLN A 384 6.54 -5.77 10.69
C GLN A 384 5.02 -5.94 10.72
N LYS A 385 4.24 -4.85 10.75
CA LYS A 385 2.77 -4.88 10.75
C LYS A 385 2.19 -5.44 9.44
N ALA A 386 2.93 -5.40 8.34
CA ALA A 386 2.54 -6.11 7.11
C ALA A 386 2.54 -7.64 7.26
N SER A 387 3.15 -8.18 8.32
CA SER A 387 3.15 -9.62 8.60
C SER A 387 1.80 -10.12 9.15
N GLY A 388 1.02 -9.23 9.78
CA GLY A 388 -0.20 -9.59 10.53
C GLY A 388 0.08 -10.45 11.78
N GLY A 389 -1.00 -10.79 12.48
CA GLY A 389 -0.99 -11.74 13.60
C GLY A 389 -0.44 -11.20 14.94
N PRO A 390 -0.64 -11.97 16.03
CA PRO A 390 -0.16 -11.68 17.38
C PRO A 390 1.35 -11.85 17.55
N MET A 391 2.13 -10.91 17.05
CA MET A 391 3.58 -10.89 17.26
C MET A 391 3.92 -10.59 18.72
N ALA A 392 4.92 -11.28 19.24
CA ALA A 392 5.48 -10.98 20.56
C ALA A 392 6.07 -9.56 20.59
N ASP A 393 5.86 -8.82 21.68
CA ASP A 393 6.33 -7.44 21.81
C ASP A 393 7.85 -7.32 21.64
N TRP A 394 8.63 -8.26 22.20
CA TRP A 394 10.08 -8.27 22.03
C TRP A 394 10.54 -8.42 20.57
N LEU A 395 9.75 -9.09 19.72
CA LEU A 395 10.05 -9.21 18.29
C LEU A 395 9.78 -7.89 17.58
N MET A 396 8.68 -7.21 17.93
CA MET A 396 8.32 -5.92 17.35
C MET A 396 9.35 -4.85 17.75
N GLU A 397 9.41 -4.52 19.04
CA GLU A 397 10.23 -3.44 19.60
C GLU A 397 11.73 -3.76 19.52
N GLY A 398 12.11 -4.98 19.89
CA GLY A 398 13.48 -5.45 19.80
C GLY A 398 13.97 -5.59 18.37
N GLY A 399 13.09 -5.94 17.43
CA GLY A 399 13.40 -5.94 16.00
C GLY A 399 13.70 -4.54 15.47
N ALA A 400 12.90 -3.54 15.85
CA ALA A 400 13.14 -2.14 15.49
C ALA A 400 14.47 -1.62 16.06
N VAL A 401 14.75 -1.88 17.34
CA VAL A 401 16.04 -1.51 17.97
C VAL A 401 17.23 -2.27 17.38
N PHE A 402 17.07 -3.54 17.00
CA PHE A 402 18.10 -4.26 16.28
C PHE A 402 18.44 -3.55 14.96
N ASN A 403 17.41 -3.10 14.21
CA ASN A 403 17.59 -2.39 12.94
C ASN A 403 18.20 -1.00 13.12
N GLU A 404 17.93 -0.29 14.22
CA GLU A 404 18.68 0.93 14.58
C GLU A 404 20.19 0.65 14.58
N CYS A 405 20.62 -0.46 15.20
CA CYS A 405 22.03 -0.80 15.28
C CYS A 405 22.62 -1.46 14.04
N TRP A 406 21.78 -2.08 13.20
CA TRP A 406 22.21 -2.60 11.90
C TRP A 406 22.41 -1.46 10.89
N LEU A 407 21.42 -0.59 10.75
CA LEU A 407 21.36 0.41 9.68
C LEU A 407 21.87 1.79 10.11
N GLY A 408 21.70 2.17 11.38
CA GLY A 408 22.11 3.46 11.88
C GLY A 408 23.61 3.78 11.73
N PRO A 409 24.57 2.82 11.78
CA PRO A 409 25.98 3.14 11.48
C PRO A 409 26.23 3.61 10.05
N GLU A 410 25.33 3.32 9.11
CA GLU A 410 25.43 3.75 7.70
C GLU A 410 24.93 5.19 7.49
N LEU A 411 24.27 5.79 8.49
CA LEU A 411 23.81 7.17 8.41
C LEU A 411 24.98 8.15 8.39
N THR A 412 24.86 9.18 7.54
CA THR A 412 25.84 10.27 7.53
C THR A 412 25.77 11.04 8.84
N GLY A 413 26.89 11.07 9.57
CA GLY A 413 26.96 11.74 10.87
C GLY A 413 26.35 10.92 12.02
N SER A 414 26.19 9.61 11.83
CA SER A 414 25.76 8.67 12.87
C SER A 414 26.50 8.87 14.20
N TYR A 415 25.79 8.69 15.32
CA TYR A 415 26.39 8.76 16.66
C TYR A 415 27.28 7.56 16.97
N TYR A 416 27.17 6.49 16.19
CA TYR A 416 27.91 5.26 16.35
C TYR A 416 28.53 4.82 15.02
N SER A 417 29.77 4.37 15.09
CA SER A 417 30.58 3.97 13.93
C SER A 417 30.45 2.50 13.57
N SER A 418 29.76 1.71 14.39
CA SER A 418 29.55 0.28 14.15
C SER A 418 28.40 -0.31 14.97
N PHE A 419 27.97 -1.51 14.57
CA PHE A 419 26.95 -2.30 15.27
C PHE A 419 27.30 -2.53 16.74
N SER A 420 28.53 -2.98 17.03
CA SER A 420 28.96 -3.24 18.41
C SER A 420 28.98 -1.98 19.27
N GLN A 421 29.33 -0.82 18.68
CA GLN A 421 29.26 0.46 19.39
C GLN A 421 27.81 0.86 19.68
N CYS A 422 26.90 0.68 18.73
CA CYS A 422 25.47 0.91 18.95
C CYS A 422 24.92 0.01 20.06
N PHE A 423 25.19 -1.29 20.02
CA PHE A 423 24.75 -2.25 21.05
C PHE A 423 25.28 -1.93 22.45
N GLN A 424 26.47 -1.35 22.57
CA GLN A 424 27.07 -1.01 23.86
C GLN A 424 26.63 0.34 24.42
N TYR A 425 26.38 1.33 23.56
CA TYR A 425 26.30 2.74 24.00
C TYR A 425 25.15 3.55 23.39
N GLY A 426 24.52 3.05 22.31
CA GLY A 426 23.53 3.80 21.53
C GLY A 426 22.12 3.24 21.68
N GLY A 427 21.87 2.12 20.99
CA GLY A 427 20.55 1.52 20.76
C GLY A 427 19.73 1.34 22.03
N GLY A 428 18.41 1.44 21.89
CA GLY A 428 17.47 1.41 23.01
C GLY A 428 17.70 2.56 24.01
N GLY A 429 18.38 3.63 23.58
CA GLY A 429 18.69 4.91 24.24
C GLY A 429 19.57 4.81 25.50
N GLY A 430 20.78 4.31 25.32
CA GLY A 430 21.82 4.26 26.36
C GLY A 430 22.73 3.04 26.27
N GLY A 431 22.44 2.11 25.35
CA GLY A 431 23.20 0.89 25.13
C GLY A 431 22.47 -0.37 25.61
N ILE A 432 22.00 -1.14 24.65
CA ILE A 432 21.30 -2.43 24.79
C ILE A 432 21.94 -3.31 25.87
N LEU A 433 23.24 -3.58 25.76
CA LEU A 433 23.91 -4.54 26.65
C LEU A 433 23.99 -4.05 28.10
N ASN A 434 24.09 -2.74 28.33
CA ASN A 434 24.09 -2.19 29.68
C ASN A 434 22.69 -2.33 30.31
N ASN A 435 21.65 -2.03 29.55
CA ASN A 435 20.26 -2.10 30.01
C ASN A 435 19.84 -3.54 30.31
N VAL A 436 20.13 -4.48 29.38
CA VAL A 436 19.92 -5.92 29.60
C VAL A 436 20.65 -6.38 30.86
N ARG A 437 21.92 -6.02 31.00
CA ARG A 437 22.69 -6.40 32.19
C ARG A 437 22.08 -5.84 33.47
N GLN A 438 21.64 -4.58 33.46
CA GLN A 438 21.06 -3.92 34.62
C GLN A 438 19.77 -4.62 35.07
N LEU A 439 18.90 -5.00 34.12
CA LEU A 439 17.67 -5.72 34.39
C LEU A 439 17.90 -6.99 35.22
N TYR A 440 18.89 -7.81 34.84
CA TYR A 440 19.21 -9.05 35.54
C TYR A 440 20.08 -8.88 36.79
N LEU A 441 20.76 -7.73 36.95
CA LEU A 441 21.45 -7.42 38.20
C LEU A 441 20.47 -7.09 39.33
N ASP A 442 19.33 -6.50 39.00
CA ASP A 442 18.31 -6.14 39.98
C ASP A 442 17.69 -7.39 40.62
N ASP A 443 17.41 -8.42 39.82
CA ASP A 443 17.10 -9.76 40.32
C ASP A 443 17.57 -10.86 39.33
N PRO A 444 18.68 -11.56 39.61
CA PRO A 444 19.22 -12.60 38.74
C PRO A 444 18.47 -13.94 38.85
N THR A 445 17.52 -14.08 39.77
CA THR A 445 16.73 -15.31 39.94
C THR A 445 15.50 -15.35 39.06
N VAL A 446 15.18 -14.22 38.45
CA VAL A 446 13.98 -13.98 37.69
C VAL A 446 14.29 -14.18 36.19
N PRO A 447 13.58 -15.10 35.51
CA PRO A 447 13.74 -15.29 34.07
C PRO A 447 12.94 -14.24 33.30
N TRP A 448 13.50 -13.04 33.17
CA TRP A 448 12.79 -11.86 32.67
C TRP A 448 12.29 -12.03 31.23
N PHE A 449 13.11 -12.62 30.37
CA PHE A 449 12.75 -12.83 28.98
C PHE A 449 11.58 -13.81 28.87
N THR A 450 11.66 -14.91 29.61
CA THR A 450 10.67 -15.99 29.56
C THR A 450 9.30 -15.56 30.08
N LEU A 451 9.27 -14.71 31.10
CA LEU A 451 8.03 -14.34 31.78
C LEU A 451 7.30 -13.16 31.15
N TRP A 452 8.04 -12.21 30.57
CA TRP A 452 7.46 -10.91 30.22
C TRP A 452 7.75 -10.44 28.80
N ALA A 453 8.68 -11.04 28.05
CA ALA A 453 9.06 -10.50 26.74
C ALA A 453 7.94 -10.56 25.70
N ASN A 454 6.97 -11.46 25.86
CA ASN A 454 5.91 -11.66 24.87
C ASN A 454 4.76 -10.66 24.95
N ASP A 455 4.39 -10.28 26.17
CA ASP A 455 3.06 -9.74 26.48
C ASP A 455 3.20 -8.42 27.24
N ARG A 456 2.96 -7.30 26.57
CA ARG A 456 3.04 -5.97 27.17
C ARG A 456 1.77 -5.63 27.95
N CYS A 457 1.90 -5.11 29.17
CA CYS A 457 0.76 -4.52 29.86
C CYS A 457 0.20 -3.31 29.12
N CYS A 458 -1.13 -3.13 29.13
CA CYS A 458 -1.73 -1.89 28.67
C CYS A 458 -3.02 -1.50 29.37
N GLY A 459 -3.14 -0.20 29.64
CA GLY A 459 -4.22 0.30 30.47
C GLY A 459 -4.20 -0.36 31.85
N ASP A 460 -5.37 -0.86 32.27
CA ASP A 460 -5.54 -1.62 33.51
C ASP A 460 -5.36 -3.15 33.28
N ASP A 461 -5.17 -3.58 32.02
CA ASP A 461 -5.08 -4.96 31.61
C ASP A 461 -3.61 -5.41 31.50
N CYS A 462 -3.22 -6.25 32.45
CA CYS A 462 -1.91 -6.88 32.51
C CYS A 462 -2.10 -8.39 32.55
N PRO A 463 -1.21 -9.20 31.93
CA PRO A 463 -1.21 -10.63 32.16
C PRO A 463 -1.06 -10.89 33.67
N SER A 464 -1.71 -11.94 34.17
CA SER A 464 -1.72 -12.27 35.61
C SER A 464 -0.33 -12.48 36.24
N THR A 465 0.72 -12.57 35.42
CA THR A 465 2.14 -12.70 35.77
C THR A 465 2.87 -11.36 35.92
N HIS A 466 2.29 -10.23 35.50
CA HIS A 466 2.87 -8.89 35.69
C HIS A 466 2.38 -8.27 37.00
N GLY A 467 3.31 -7.78 37.82
CA GLY A 467 2.98 -6.94 38.98
C GLY A 467 2.78 -5.48 38.54
N GLU A 468 1.89 -4.75 39.22
CA GLU A 468 1.63 -3.33 38.94
C GLU A 468 2.92 -2.47 38.99
N GLY A 469 3.18 -1.69 37.93
CA GLY A 469 4.13 -0.55 37.94
C GLY A 469 5.53 -0.80 37.37
N GLN A 470 5.66 -1.17 36.09
CA GLN A 470 6.94 -1.57 35.46
C GLN A 470 7.57 -0.54 34.48
N GLY A 471 7.28 0.76 34.62
CA GLY A 471 7.66 1.78 33.61
C GLY A 471 9.05 1.71 32.95
N MET A 472 10.16 1.64 33.69
CA MET A 472 11.51 1.50 33.08
C MET A 472 11.86 0.06 32.65
N GLN A 473 11.21 -0.94 33.24
CA GLN A 473 11.47 -2.35 32.95
C GLN A 473 10.91 -2.72 31.58
N ASP A 474 9.78 -2.15 31.17
CA ASP A 474 9.18 -2.37 29.85
C ASP A 474 10.17 -2.06 28.72
N ARG A 475 10.84 -0.91 28.80
CA ARG A 475 11.88 -0.56 27.83
C ARG A 475 13.02 -1.58 27.81
N TYR A 476 13.51 -1.97 28.98
CA TYR A 476 14.62 -2.92 29.05
C TYR A 476 14.22 -4.32 28.57
N ILE A 477 12.96 -4.72 28.75
CA ILE A 477 12.43 -6.04 28.38
C ILE A 477 12.12 -6.10 26.88
N TYR A 478 11.23 -5.23 26.37
CA TYR A 478 10.74 -5.36 24.99
C TYR A 478 11.75 -4.82 23.97
N TYR A 479 12.46 -3.74 24.30
CA TYR A 479 13.37 -3.06 23.36
C TYR A 479 14.78 -3.63 23.47
N ASP A 480 15.43 -3.48 24.63
CA ASP A 480 16.84 -3.83 24.78
C ASP A 480 17.05 -5.36 24.82
N LEU A 481 16.36 -6.05 25.73
CA LEU A 481 16.41 -7.51 25.82
C LEU A 481 15.82 -8.17 24.57
N GLY A 482 14.77 -7.59 23.98
CA GLY A 482 14.27 -8.00 22.68
C GLY A 482 15.31 -7.89 21.57
N ALA A 483 16.03 -6.76 21.45
CA ALA A 483 17.07 -6.60 20.44
C ALA A 483 18.26 -7.56 20.65
N PHE A 484 18.62 -7.82 21.91
CA PHE A 484 19.61 -8.85 22.23
C PHE A 484 19.10 -10.26 21.85
N ALA A 485 17.82 -10.56 22.08
CA ALA A 485 17.21 -11.82 21.66
C ALA A 485 17.16 -11.95 20.13
N VAL A 486 16.85 -10.90 19.37
CA VAL A 486 16.93 -10.91 17.90
C VAL A 486 18.36 -11.22 17.45
N ALA A 487 19.36 -10.59 18.05
CA ALA A 487 20.77 -10.87 17.77
C ALA A 487 21.16 -12.33 18.07
N MET A 488 20.67 -12.89 19.18
CA MET A 488 20.83 -14.30 19.53
C MET A 488 20.12 -15.24 18.55
N ALA A 489 18.92 -14.88 18.09
CA ALA A 489 18.16 -15.65 17.11
C ALA A 489 18.92 -15.77 15.79
N ILE A 490 19.43 -14.65 15.27
CA ILE A 490 20.25 -14.61 14.06
C ILE A 490 21.55 -15.40 14.25
N THR A 491 22.24 -15.23 15.38
CA THR A 491 23.47 -15.98 15.71
C THR A 491 23.23 -17.49 15.72
N ARG A 492 22.11 -17.92 16.30
CA ARG A 492 21.74 -19.34 16.41
C ARG A 492 21.34 -19.92 15.05
N ALA A 493 20.55 -19.19 14.28
CA ALA A 493 20.17 -19.58 12.93
C ALA A 493 21.40 -19.66 11.99
N ASP A 494 22.39 -18.79 12.17
CA ASP A 494 23.63 -18.83 11.39
C ASP A 494 24.42 -20.12 11.67
N ALA A 495 24.47 -20.58 12.92
CA ALA A 495 25.08 -21.85 13.27
C ALA A 495 24.38 -23.06 12.60
N LYS A 496 23.06 -22.95 12.37
CA LYS A 496 22.28 -23.95 11.64
C LYS A 496 22.48 -23.86 10.12
N PHE A 497 22.46 -22.66 9.55
CA PHE A 497 22.51 -22.46 8.09
C PHE A 497 23.93 -22.51 7.53
N GLY A 498 24.93 -22.09 8.30
CA GLY A 498 26.34 -22.04 7.91
C GLY A 498 26.64 -21.09 6.74
N ARG A 499 25.82 -20.04 6.55
CA ARG A 499 25.94 -19.11 5.40
C ARG A 499 26.64 -17.79 5.74
N GLY A 500 26.91 -17.53 7.01
CA GLY A 500 27.56 -16.32 7.49
C GLY A 500 26.53 -15.29 7.97
N GLY A 501 26.89 -14.56 9.03
CA GLY A 501 25.95 -13.67 9.73
C GLY A 501 25.24 -12.66 8.84
N ALA A 502 25.91 -12.11 7.83
CA ALA A 502 25.30 -11.16 6.91
C ALA A 502 24.08 -11.76 6.18
N ALA A 503 24.23 -12.95 5.60
CA ALA A 503 23.15 -13.65 4.91
C ALA A 503 22.02 -14.01 5.87
N THR A 504 22.35 -14.39 7.10
CA THR A 504 21.34 -14.76 8.11
C THR A 504 20.56 -13.55 8.64
N ILE A 505 21.15 -12.34 8.67
CA ILE A 505 20.41 -11.10 8.95
C ILE A 505 19.33 -10.88 7.87
N HIS A 506 19.71 -10.97 6.59
CA HIS A 506 18.72 -10.88 5.51
C HIS A 506 17.67 -11.97 5.62
N ASP A 507 18.08 -13.23 5.85
CA ASP A 507 17.14 -14.33 6.01
C ASP A 507 16.08 -14.02 7.06
N PHE A 508 16.49 -13.52 8.24
CA PHE A 508 15.56 -13.21 9.33
C PHE A 508 14.43 -12.29 8.88
N TRP A 509 14.75 -11.24 8.12
CA TRP A 509 13.83 -10.18 7.70
C TRP A 509 13.12 -10.43 6.38
N THR A 510 13.81 -11.02 5.39
CA THR A 510 13.41 -10.90 3.98
C THR A 510 13.11 -12.23 3.31
N SER A 511 13.60 -13.36 3.83
CA SER A 511 13.47 -14.64 3.12
C SER A 511 12.13 -15.35 3.39
N ALA A 512 11.33 -15.57 2.34
CA ALA A 512 10.15 -16.43 2.42
C ALA A 512 10.48 -17.93 2.60
N GLU A 513 11.63 -18.41 2.10
CA GLU A 513 11.97 -19.84 2.21
C GLU A 513 12.47 -20.23 3.61
N ARG A 514 13.35 -19.40 4.17
CA ARG A 514 14.14 -19.75 5.35
C ARG A 514 13.98 -18.77 6.49
N GLY A 515 13.40 -17.61 6.22
CA GLY A 515 13.30 -16.51 7.15
C GLY A 515 12.21 -16.65 8.20
N PHE A 516 12.22 -15.68 9.11
CA PHE A 516 11.24 -15.59 10.18
C PHE A 516 10.04 -14.75 9.75
N TRP A 517 10.25 -13.45 9.49
CA TRP A 517 9.16 -12.47 9.31
C TRP A 517 8.24 -12.81 8.14
N ARG A 518 8.78 -13.40 7.08
CA ARG A 518 7.99 -13.78 5.90
C ARG A 518 7.25 -15.10 6.03
N ARG A 519 7.49 -15.90 7.08
CA ARG A 519 6.82 -17.19 7.32
C ARG A 519 5.89 -17.21 8.52
N THR A 520 5.48 -16.05 9.00
CA THR A 520 4.51 -15.90 10.09
C THR A 520 3.07 -16.16 9.65
N ASP A 521 2.86 -16.42 8.36
CA ASP A 521 1.61 -16.86 7.72
C ASP A 521 1.21 -18.29 8.09
N ILE A 522 2.02 -19.01 8.88
CA ILE A 522 1.64 -20.30 9.45
C ILE A 522 0.33 -20.08 10.25
N PRO A 523 -0.77 -20.74 9.88
CA PRO A 523 -2.05 -20.55 10.56
C PRO A 523 -1.86 -20.76 12.06
N TYR A 524 -2.17 -19.75 12.86
CA TYR A 524 -2.27 -19.90 14.30
C TYR A 524 -3.67 -20.44 14.62
N GLY A 525 -3.73 -21.45 15.49
CA GLY A 525 -4.97 -22.11 15.91
C GLY A 525 -5.93 -21.16 16.64
N PRO A 526 -6.96 -21.65 17.34
CA PRO A 526 -7.97 -20.79 17.96
C PRO A 526 -7.32 -19.91 19.04
N ILE A 527 -7.02 -18.65 18.71
CA ILE A 527 -6.67 -17.62 19.68
C ILE A 527 -7.93 -16.84 20.01
N ASP A 528 -7.99 -16.24 21.20
CA ASP A 528 -9.01 -15.24 21.49
C ASP A 528 -8.63 -13.93 20.77
N HIS A 529 -9.41 -13.54 19.78
CA HIS A 529 -9.16 -12.32 18.99
C HIS A 529 -9.60 -11.03 19.70
N VAL A 530 -10.20 -11.14 20.89
CA VAL A 530 -10.67 -10.02 21.72
C VAL A 530 -9.81 -9.84 22.96
N ASN A 531 -9.41 -10.95 23.62
CA ASN A 531 -8.65 -10.93 24.88
C ASN A 531 -7.35 -11.77 24.86
N GLY A 532 -6.99 -12.33 23.71
CA GLY A 532 -5.82 -13.20 23.59
C GLY A 532 -4.52 -12.43 23.47
N TRP A 533 -3.43 -13.10 23.81
CA TRP A 533 -2.09 -12.53 23.92
C TRP A 533 -1.13 -13.14 22.90
N PRO A 534 -0.03 -12.45 22.55
CA PRO A 534 1.05 -13.05 21.77
C PRO A 534 1.56 -14.38 22.34
N SER A 535 1.57 -14.53 23.67
CA SER A 535 1.97 -15.78 24.31
C SER A 535 0.97 -16.93 24.18
N ASP A 536 -0.29 -16.66 23.83
CA ASP A 536 -1.34 -17.68 23.64
C ASP A 536 -1.20 -18.43 22.31
N VAL A 537 -0.39 -17.92 21.38
CA VAL A 537 -0.09 -18.61 20.11
C VAL A 537 0.49 -19.99 20.40
N PRO A 538 -0.13 -21.09 19.90
CA PRO A 538 0.39 -22.42 20.14
C PRO A 538 1.77 -22.65 19.53
N GLU A 539 2.62 -23.42 20.21
CA GLU A 539 3.89 -23.88 19.64
C GLU A 539 3.68 -24.56 18.28
N GLY A 540 4.58 -24.30 17.35
CA GLY A 540 4.49 -24.81 15.97
C GLY A 540 3.52 -24.04 15.07
N SER A 541 2.85 -22.99 15.57
CA SER A 541 1.90 -22.18 14.80
C SER A 541 2.30 -20.70 14.79
N GLY A 542 1.83 -19.90 13.82
CA GLY A 542 2.11 -18.47 13.71
C GLY A 542 3.60 -18.12 13.85
N TRP A 543 3.88 -17.03 14.55
CA TRP A 543 5.25 -16.59 14.82
C TRP A 543 6.08 -17.60 15.61
N ARG A 544 5.48 -18.40 16.51
CA ARG A 544 6.21 -19.41 17.27
C ARG A 544 6.72 -20.54 16.39
N GLY A 545 5.86 -21.02 15.49
CA GLY A 545 6.24 -22.00 14.46
C GLY A 545 7.31 -21.45 13.53
N ALA A 546 7.14 -20.21 13.07
CA ALA A 546 8.08 -19.55 12.17
C ALA A 546 9.47 -19.40 12.82
N LEU A 547 9.50 -18.94 14.08
CA LEU A 547 10.72 -18.72 14.84
C LEU A 547 11.44 -20.05 15.16
N ALA A 548 10.73 -21.04 15.69
CA ALA A 548 11.32 -22.36 15.96
C ALA A 548 11.90 -22.96 14.67
N ALA A 549 11.19 -22.85 13.56
CA ALA A 549 11.66 -23.32 12.27
C ALA A 549 12.81 -22.49 11.68
N PHE A 550 12.94 -21.20 11.99
CA PHE A 550 14.12 -20.38 11.66
C PHE A 550 15.34 -20.86 12.46
N LEU A 551 15.20 -20.97 13.78
CA LEU A 551 16.25 -21.36 14.71
C LEU A 551 16.69 -22.83 14.59
N GLY A 552 15.78 -23.70 14.13
CA GLY A 552 15.97 -25.16 14.18
C GLY A 552 15.75 -25.76 15.57
N ASP A 553 15.06 -25.04 16.44
CA ASP A 553 14.65 -25.52 17.76
C ASP A 553 13.30 -26.24 17.69
N ALA A 554 12.99 -27.05 18.71
CA ALA A 554 11.70 -27.75 18.76
C ALA A 554 10.56 -26.81 19.17
N THR A 555 10.85 -25.84 20.03
CA THR A 555 9.89 -24.87 20.57
C THR A 555 10.55 -23.50 20.78
N THR A 556 9.74 -22.45 20.92
CA THR A 556 10.24 -21.13 21.34
C THR A 556 10.77 -21.13 22.78
N ALA A 557 10.25 -22.02 23.64
CA ALA A 557 10.74 -22.18 25.01
C ALA A 557 12.23 -22.62 25.07
N ASP A 558 12.69 -23.45 24.13
CA ASP A 558 14.11 -23.83 24.04
C ASP A 558 15.00 -22.62 23.75
N PHE A 559 14.53 -21.74 22.87
CA PHE A 559 15.22 -20.49 22.56
C PHE A 559 15.23 -19.56 23.78
N TYR A 560 14.11 -19.42 24.48
CA TYR A 560 14.01 -18.54 25.64
C TYR A 560 14.95 -18.99 26.74
N ALA A 561 14.98 -20.29 27.05
CA ALA A 561 15.93 -20.86 27.99
C ALA A 561 17.39 -20.60 27.60
N SER A 562 17.70 -20.56 26.30
CA SER A 562 19.05 -20.25 25.81
C SER A 562 19.43 -18.78 25.98
N VAL A 563 18.49 -17.85 25.80
CA VAL A 563 18.70 -16.42 26.04
C VAL A 563 18.95 -16.19 27.53
N GLU A 564 18.09 -16.75 28.38
CA GLU A 564 18.22 -16.68 29.85
C GLU A 564 19.58 -17.22 30.32
N ALA A 565 19.97 -18.41 29.86
CA ALA A 565 21.24 -19.04 30.24
C ALA A 565 22.48 -18.28 29.75
N THR A 566 22.35 -17.50 28.67
CA THR A 566 23.42 -16.65 28.15
C THR A 566 23.62 -15.42 29.04
N ILE A 567 22.54 -14.89 29.62
CA ILE A 567 22.58 -13.70 30.47
C ILE A 567 22.93 -14.07 31.92
N VAL A 568 22.35 -15.16 32.44
CA VAL A 568 22.61 -15.65 33.80
C VAL A 568 23.01 -17.12 33.75
N SER A 569 24.24 -17.40 34.19
CA SER A 569 24.75 -18.76 34.36
C SER A 569 25.17 -18.98 35.80
N ASP A 570 24.68 -20.05 36.43
CA ASP A 570 24.95 -20.39 37.84
C ASP A 570 24.70 -19.22 38.83
N GLY A 571 23.66 -18.41 38.54
CA GLY A 571 23.30 -17.23 39.34
C GLY A 571 24.23 -16.03 39.16
N VAL A 572 25.14 -16.06 38.19
CA VAL A 572 26.04 -14.96 37.85
C VAL A 572 25.57 -14.30 36.57
N VAL A 573 25.30 -13.00 36.64
CA VAL A 573 24.95 -12.18 35.47
C VAL A 573 26.20 -11.89 34.65
N ALA A 574 26.14 -12.21 33.36
CA ALA A 574 27.19 -11.95 32.39
C ALA A 574 27.54 -10.44 32.32
N THR A 575 28.81 -10.17 32.05
CA THR A 575 29.30 -8.83 31.75
C THR A 575 28.89 -8.41 30.34
N THR A 576 28.88 -7.10 30.05
CA THR A 576 28.58 -6.61 28.70
C THR A 576 29.57 -7.11 27.65
N ALA A 577 30.81 -7.38 28.03
CA ALA A 577 31.79 -8.00 27.14
C ALA A 577 31.46 -9.46 26.81
N GLU A 578 30.97 -10.23 27.79
CA GLU A 578 30.52 -11.62 27.58
C GLU A 578 29.24 -11.67 26.74
N LEU A 579 28.28 -10.78 27.01
CA LEU A 579 27.06 -10.66 26.20
C LEU A 579 27.38 -10.28 24.75
N LEU A 580 28.28 -9.31 24.52
CA LEU A 580 28.71 -8.96 23.17
C LEU A 580 29.44 -10.14 22.50
N ALA A 581 30.30 -10.84 23.23
CA ALA A 581 31.03 -11.99 22.71
C ALA A 581 30.11 -13.15 22.29
N ALA A 582 28.96 -13.31 22.96
CA ALA A 582 27.96 -14.33 22.61
C ALA A 582 27.40 -14.16 21.19
N ILE A 583 27.30 -12.92 20.70
CA ILE A 583 26.75 -12.62 19.37
C ILE A 583 27.82 -12.27 18.31
N SER A 584 28.98 -11.75 18.74
CA SER A 584 29.99 -11.16 17.82
C SER A 584 30.68 -12.16 16.89
N GLY A 585 30.61 -13.46 17.18
CA GLY A 585 31.14 -14.50 16.28
C GLY A 585 30.41 -14.51 14.92
N THR A 586 29.10 -14.23 14.95
CA THR A 586 28.25 -14.13 13.77
C THR A 586 28.00 -12.66 13.40
N LEU A 587 27.65 -11.84 14.39
CA LEU A 587 27.31 -10.42 14.24
C LEU A 587 28.52 -9.52 14.51
N SER A 588 29.61 -9.78 13.78
CA SER A 588 30.75 -8.86 13.77
C SER A 588 30.39 -7.56 13.04
N ASP A 589 31.04 -6.45 13.40
CA ASP A 589 30.85 -5.17 12.71
C ASP A 589 30.99 -5.28 11.18
N ALA A 590 31.93 -6.09 10.70
CA ALA A 590 32.13 -6.33 9.28
C ALA A 590 30.98 -7.12 8.63
N ALA A 591 30.42 -8.11 9.34
CA ALA A 591 29.30 -8.89 8.84
C ALA A 591 28.02 -8.06 8.79
N VAL A 592 27.77 -7.26 9.82
CA VAL A 592 26.59 -6.38 9.88
C VAL A 592 26.69 -5.27 8.82
N ALA A 593 27.85 -4.63 8.66
CA ALA A 593 28.07 -3.66 7.58
C ALA A 593 27.92 -4.29 6.19
N ALA A 594 28.37 -5.54 6.00
CA ALA A 594 28.16 -6.25 4.74
C ALA A 594 26.68 -6.52 4.45
N ALA A 595 25.88 -6.82 5.48
CA ALA A 595 24.42 -6.95 5.33
C ALA A 595 23.79 -5.59 4.96
N ALA A 596 24.24 -4.49 5.57
CA ALA A 596 23.72 -3.15 5.25
C ALA A 596 24.09 -2.66 3.84
N GLN A 597 24.95 -3.37 3.11
CA GLN A 597 25.31 -3.06 1.71
C GLN A 597 24.56 -3.92 0.70
N THR A 598 23.85 -4.95 1.14
CA THR A 598 23.16 -5.88 0.25
C THR A 598 21.69 -5.47 0.20
N GLN A 599 21.32 -4.71 -0.82
CA GLN A 599 19.91 -4.38 -1.06
C GLN A 599 19.12 -5.65 -1.33
N THR A 600 17.87 -5.62 -0.90
CA THR A 600 16.98 -6.74 -1.08
C THR A 600 16.43 -6.77 -2.52
N ASP A 601 16.42 -7.95 -3.13
CA ASP A 601 15.86 -8.16 -4.47
C ASP A 601 14.37 -8.54 -4.38
N PHE A 602 13.51 -7.54 -4.55
CA PHE A 602 12.05 -7.66 -4.49
C PHE A 602 11.44 -8.41 -5.69
N THR A 603 12.24 -8.67 -6.73
CA THR A 603 11.76 -9.37 -7.94
C THR A 603 11.82 -10.89 -7.83
N THR A 604 12.46 -11.42 -6.78
CA THR A 604 12.59 -12.85 -6.53
C THR A 604 11.43 -13.39 -5.70
N CYS A 605 11.13 -14.69 -5.83
CA CYS A 605 10.10 -15.38 -5.03
C CYS A 605 10.38 -15.40 -3.51
N GLU A 606 11.49 -14.79 -3.04
CA GLU A 606 11.72 -14.56 -1.62
C GLU A 606 10.77 -13.49 -1.04
N TRP A 607 10.11 -12.71 -1.89
CA TRP A 607 9.17 -11.66 -1.51
C TRP A 607 7.73 -11.94 -1.94
N SER A 608 6.80 -11.82 -1.00
CA SER A 608 5.36 -11.82 -1.27
C SER A 608 4.89 -10.38 -1.39
N THR A 609 4.50 -9.99 -2.61
CA THR A 609 3.80 -8.73 -2.87
C THR A 609 2.30 -8.84 -2.61
N ALA A 610 1.80 -10.04 -2.27
CA ALA A 610 0.40 -10.26 -1.97
C ALA A 610 0.03 -9.80 -0.56
N ALA A 611 -1.16 -9.23 -0.43
CA ALA A 611 -1.74 -8.83 0.85
C ALA A 611 -1.97 -10.05 1.74
N ARG A 612 -1.77 -9.91 3.05
CA ARG A 612 -1.95 -11.00 4.02
C ARG A 612 -3.35 -11.05 4.60
N THR A 613 -4.34 -11.23 3.72
CA THR A 613 -5.78 -11.10 4.01
C THR A 613 -6.53 -12.42 4.19
N ALA A 614 -5.86 -13.56 4.13
CA ALA A 614 -6.56 -14.84 3.95
C ALA A 614 -7.14 -15.42 5.25
N CYS A 615 -8.46 -15.59 5.24
CA CYS A 615 -9.25 -16.16 6.34
C CYS A 615 -9.33 -17.69 6.29
N ASN A 616 -8.73 -18.34 5.28
CA ASN A 616 -8.66 -19.81 5.14
C ASN A 616 -7.55 -20.33 4.20
N GLU A 617 -6.66 -19.49 3.66
CA GLU A 617 -5.60 -19.96 2.75
C GLU A 617 -4.21 -19.63 3.30
N GLY A 618 -3.34 -20.64 3.32
CA GLY A 618 -1.92 -20.43 3.59
C GLY A 618 -1.34 -19.54 2.49
N LEU A 619 -0.91 -18.34 2.87
CA LEU A 619 -0.33 -17.33 1.99
C LEU A 619 1.10 -17.72 1.62
N GLY A 620 1.25 -18.80 0.85
CA GLY A 620 2.53 -19.21 0.31
C GLY A 620 2.83 -18.51 -1.00
N CYS A 621 4.00 -17.84 -1.09
CA CYS A 621 4.83 -18.06 -2.28
C CYS A 621 4.94 -19.60 -2.42
N GLY A 622 4.43 -20.19 -3.50
CA GLY A 622 4.12 -21.61 -3.62
C GLY A 622 5.24 -22.62 -3.38
N VAL A 623 5.73 -22.76 -2.14
CA VAL A 623 6.55 -23.85 -1.66
C VAL A 623 5.71 -24.66 -0.70
N ALA A 624 5.27 -25.83 -1.16
CA ALA A 624 4.79 -26.88 -0.27
C ALA A 624 5.82 -27.04 0.85
N ALA A 625 5.36 -26.93 2.11
CA ALA A 625 6.14 -27.27 3.27
C ALA A 625 6.65 -28.72 3.13
N THR A 626 7.83 -28.90 2.53
CA THR A 626 8.52 -30.17 2.64
C THR A 626 8.92 -30.28 4.09
N ALA A 627 8.36 -31.28 4.75
CA ALA A 627 8.66 -31.63 6.13
C ALA A 627 10.18 -31.51 6.39
N PRO A 628 10.58 -31.00 7.57
CA PRO A 628 11.98 -30.86 7.90
C PRO A 628 12.69 -32.21 7.68
N PRO A 629 13.91 -32.22 7.11
CA PRO A 629 14.65 -33.45 6.94
C PRO A 629 14.75 -34.13 8.29
N THR A 630 14.28 -35.37 8.36
CA THR A 630 14.36 -36.18 9.57
C THR A 630 15.82 -36.16 10.03
N PRO A 631 16.12 -35.82 11.30
CA PRO A 631 17.49 -35.77 11.78
C PRO A 631 18.14 -37.12 11.48
N THR A 632 19.17 -37.10 10.65
CA THR A 632 19.97 -38.30 10.43
C THR A 632 20.60 -38.63 11.78
N PRO A 633 20.31 -39.80 12.38
CA PRO A 633 20.90 -40.13 13.66
C PRO A 633 22.42 -40.11 13.47
N ALA A 634 23.08 -39.27 14.28
CA ALA A 634 24.52 -39.22 14.35
C ALA A 634 25.05 -40.65 14.45
N ALA A 635 25.96 -41.02 13.54
CA ALA A 635 26.67 -42.26 13.64
C ALA A 635 27.32 -42.29 15.03
N SER A 636 26.89 -43.22 15.87
CA SER A 636 27.50 -43.44 17.18
C SER A 636 28.94 -43.85 16.95
N ASP A 637 29.87 -42.93 17.15
CA ASP A 637 31.27 -43.28 17.33
C ASP A 637 31.37 -44.12 18.59
N ALA A 638 31.44 -45.44 18.38
CA ALA A 638 31.75 -46.41 19.40
C ALA A 638 33.19 -46.14 19.88
N ALA A 639 33.31 -45.34 20.94
CA ALA A 639 34.55 -45.18 21.68
C ALA A 639 34.96 -46.57 22.23
N THR A 640 35.99 -47.14 21.62
CA THR A 640 36.75 -48.28 22.12
C THR A 640 37.26 -47.97 23.53
N ALA A 641 36.77 -48.71 24.52
CA ALA A 641 37.32 -48.74 25.87
C ALA A 641 38.76 -49.30 25.85
N PRO A 642 39.71 -48.73 26.60
CA PRO A 642 41.05 -49.27 26.70
C PRO A 642 41.07 -50.50 27.62
N ALA A 643 41.65 -51.59 27.12
CA ALA A 643 41.93 -52.77 27.92
C ALA A 643 43.07 -52.45 28.93
N LEU A 644 42.76 -52.63 30.21
CA LEU A 644 43.72 -52.65 31.31
C LEU A 644 44.60 -53.90 31.21
N ALA A 645 45.91 -53.71 31.42
CA ALA A 645 46.83 -54.70 31.95
C ALA A 645 47.16 -54.30 33.40
#